data_AF-A0A1F5LIB3-F1
#
_entry.id   AF-A0A1F5LIB3-F1
#
_cell.length_a   1.000
_cell.length_b   1.000
_cell.length_c   1.000
_cell.angle_alpha   90.00
_cell.angle_beta   90.00
_cell.angle_gamma   90.00
#
_symmetry.space_group_name_H-M   'P 1'
#
loop_
_entity.id
_entity.type
_entity.pdbx_description
1 polymer ?
#
loop_
_entity_poly.entity_id
_entity_poly.type
_entity_poly.pdbx_seq_one_letter_code
_entity_poly.pdbx_strand_id
1 'polypeptide(L)'
;MLRQAIQGARWCQHVARSPLCAPRRAFSAAAPRRLNYGGPNDKVNFYEQESLQSKNRRKVNPEAEDHEDRDRVEQELVKLQDELKVMEEGPFGPNSEFITSLPEAERKIALEALRKYDEENPEQANQPGLEEIFDQELDDMVREEFEGLAMEQENWEDGAKRRRSLAARRSAAAKRAGADSHPYAVKFNNSLRQYQVNMSDERARQELWKWYRRCKQTVPHFLSIMPEGAMEAIWNSQATGDIEQATRSTHLRILVQDATSLGQALTTPQILSYITSLHDDGATNLALEQWEAYQTELSQEKEDLEEYWKLGVRLFAAESNPQRAQDIALAFLANDRNRQPRVLIPIIIAWGKLPGKEAEVKAWALYLQLKTFLGSEMTMDDYDQVSIGLLTAGRLDTAVAIFKDMMVTGQDPSNDSTALYKSALGLAGNLHASSINENDVNKVSLSVLKVLPRRFQNRFFYASWMKKLIGMGEVDSAALVIELMYERGVKPDSKHLNGIIAGWLREGNSSARNKAERLAWSMIQHRINTVWERFQPEQNSPQVQVKHEQVEGTRLPRFMQRAIPPASIETFSILLLHYTRRGDEDMVKYLVKCLGDAQIRPNSYFMNHLLYAELRKQDVRSLWSKFQTMSAAIRPDLETYACLWDCAKLQYDRGRTAFDIGFPSARQLYANMMSWYSQLSPHAQKFTQTQMPKALYDQIVRCFCLSKDVSGTLVALHSMRSIFGFTPDETTARLIVLQIARLAAVPADTPKRRLRHLSSTPRSKENIGQVTRLLELLGERKAEALRVQGLSLNELDPHEKGQYQIEVIASLLRIVLSRTDSLSPAQVEERLVKAAAEMDVAQIDLGLPLGVDDSKLL
;
A
#
# COMPACT_ATOMS: atom_id res chain seq x y z
N MET A 1 3.96 38.07 -18.50
CA MET A 1 5.37 38.51 -18.57
C MET A 1 5.90 38.50 -17.14
N LEU A 2 6.96 37.82 -16.71
CA LEU A 2 8.04 37.05 -17.33
C LEU A 2 7.97 35.56 -16.93
N ARG A 3 8.42 34.70 -17.84
CA ARG A 3 8.72 33.27 -17.64
C ARG A 3 10.23 33.12 -17.32
N GLN A 4 10.57 31.87 -16.94
CA GLN A 4 11.88 31.18 -16.97
C GLN A 4 12.68 31.29 -15.66
N ALA A 5 13.33 30.26 -15.13
CA ALA A 5 13.45 28.84 -15.44
C ALA A 5 14.20 28.18 -14.27
N ILE A 6 13.76 27.03 -13.73
CA ILE A 6 14.64 26.08 -13.03
C ILE A 6 14.11 24.65 -13.31
N GLN A 7 14.59 24.06 -14.41
CA GLN A 7 14.70 22.62 -14.56
C GLN A 7 16.02 22.21 -13.87
N GLY A 8 15.95 21.25 -12.94
CA GLY A 8 17.16 20.71 -12.31
C GLY A 8 16.95 20.02 -10.97
N ALA A 9 16.06 19.03 -10.90
CA ALA A 9 16.02 18.09 -9.78
C ALA A 9 15.34 16.77 -10.21
N ARG A 10 16.12 15.86 -10.80
CA ARG A 10 15.79 14.42 -10.77
C ARG A 10 15.98 13.96 -9.32
N TRP A 11 14.89 13.94 -8.56
CA TRP A 11 14.80 13.27 -7.27
C TRP A 11 13.82 12.11 -7.43
N CYS A 12 14.20 10.97 -6.84
CA CYS A 12 13.58 9.67 -6.96
C CYS A 12 12.07 9.74 -7.16
N GLN A 13 11.61 9.24 -8.31
CA GLN A 13 10.23 8.88 -8.54
C GLN A 13 9.81 7.89 -7.45
N HIS A 14 8.99 8.36 -6.50
CA HIS A 14 7.92 7.50 -6.03
C HIS A 14 7.01 7.28 -7.23
N VAL A 15 6.95 6.03 -7.69
CA VAL A 15 5.99 5.58 -8.68
C VAL A 15 4.59 5.80 -8.09
N ALA A 16 3.93 6.86 -8.53
CA ALA A 16 2.49 6.97 -8.50
C ALA A 16 1.97 6.30 -9.78
N ARG A 17 1.44 5.07 -9.64
CA ARG A 17 0.53 4.47 -10.62
C ARG A 17 -0.86 4.42 -9.98
N SER A 18 -1.87 4.82 -10.74
CA SER A 18 -3.26 4.41 -10.52
C SER A 18 -4.01 4.52 -11.86
N PRO A 19 -5.07 3.73 -12.10
CA PRO A 19 -5.47 2.49 -11.46
C PRO A 19 -5.40 1.32 -12.47
N LEU A 20 -5.41 0.09 -11.95
CA LEU A 20 -5.86 -1.16 -12.57
C LEU A 20 -5.36 -2.27 -11.65
N CYS A 21 -6.28 -2.76 -10.83
CA CYS A 21 -6.23 -3.99 -10.04
C CYS A 21 -4.88 -4.39 -9.40
N ALA A 22 -4.63 -3.85 -8.20
CA ALA A 22 -3.94 -4.58 -7.13
C ALA A 22 -4.54 -4.14 -5.77
N PRO A 23 -4.63 -5.04 -4.78
CA PRO A 23 -5.54 -4.91 -3.65
C PRO A 23 -5.09 -3.84 -2.66
N ARG A 24 -6.10 -3.15 -2.14
CA ARG A 24 -6.00 -2.23 -1.00
C ARG A 24 -5.41 -2.97 0.21
N ARG A 25 -4.51 -2.29 0.94
CA ARG A 25 -4.24 -2.59 2.35
C ARG A 25 -5.54 -2.46 3.15
N ALA A 26 -6.26 -3.56 3.28
CA ALA A 26 -6.97 -3.88 4.50
C ALA A 26 -5.98 -4.56 5.47
N PHE A 27 -6.38 -4.68 6.73
CA PHE A 27 -5.78 -5.47 7.81
C PHE A 27 -4.73 -6.49 7.39
N SER A 28 -3.66 -6.56 8.18
CA SER A 28 -2.76 -7.69 8.36
C SER A 28 -3.40 -9.05 8.02
N ALA A 29 -3.41 -9.43 6.74
CA ALA A 29 -2.90 -10.71 6.36
C ALA A 29 -1.42 -10.59 6.63
N ALA A 30 -0.99 -11.13 7.77
CA ALA A 30 0.36 -11.63 7.81
C ALA A 30 0.48 -12.51 6.55
N ALA A 31 1.35 -12.14 5.60
CA ALA A 31 2.07 -13.19 4.90
C ALA A 31 2.51 -14.14 6.02
N PRO A 32 2.21 -15.46 5.97
CA PRO A 32 2.59 -16.34 7.04
C PRO A 32 4.08 -16.08 7.25
N ARG A 33 4.39 -15.46 8.40
CA ARG A 33 5.77 -15.30 8.81
C ARG A 33 6.20 -16.74 8.95
N ARG A 34 6.98 -17.24 8.00
CA ARG A 34 7.70 -18.49 8.14
C ARG A 34 8.57 -18.31 9.36
N LEU A 35 8.04 -18.75 10.50
CA LEU A 35 8.76 -18.87 11.75
C LEU A 35 9.34 -20.27 11.69
N ASN A 36 10.52 -20.42 11.07
CA ASN A 36 11.24 -21.68 11.12
C ASN A 36 11.45 -22.03 12.60
N TYR A 37 10.63 -22.93 13.13
CA TYR A 37 10.79 -23.42 14.49
C TYR A 37 11.81 -24.56 14.47
N GLY A 38 13.07 -24.19 14.72
CA GLY A 38 14.14 -25.14 14.97
C GLY A 38 14.91 -25.58 13.73
N GLY A 39 16.19 -25.91 13.94
CA GLY A 39 17.04 -26.52 12.91
C GLY A 39 16.64 -27.98 12.63
N PRO A 40 17.36 -28.67 11.71
CA PRO A 40 16.98 -29.98 11.16
C PRO A 40 16.71 -31.12 12.17
N ASN A 41 17.05 -30.93 13.45
CA ASN A 41 16.89 -31.92 14.51
C ASN A 41 16.01 -31.48 15.69
N ASP A 42 15.40 -30.29 15.67
CA ASP A 42 14.55 -29.82 16.76
C ASP A 42 13.10 -30.31 16.59
N LYS A 43 12.71 -31.30 17.40
CA LYS A 43 11.34 -31.85 17.41
C LYS A 43 10.40 -30.98 18.25
N VAL A 44 10.10 -29.77 17.77
CA VAL A 44 9.07 -28.92 18.37
C VAL A 44 7.70 -29.47 17.96
N ASN A 45 6.93 -29.96 18.94
CA ASN A 45 5.58 -30.49 18.70
C ASN A 45 4.54 -29.43 19.11
N PHE A 46 3.73 -28.98 18.15
CA PHE A 46 2.67 -28.01 18.43
C PHE A 46 1.36 -28.71 18.82
N TYR A 47 0.69 -28.14 19.82
CA TYR A 47 -0.60 -28.61 20.30
C TYR A 47 -1.58 -27.42 20.37
N GLU A 48 -2.77 -27.61 19.84
CA GLU A 48 -3.89 -26.67 19.91
C GLU A 48 -4.77 -27.00 21.12
N GLN A 49 -5.20 -25.97 21.84
CA GLN A 49 -6.03 -26.06 23.04
C GLN A 49 -7.12 -24.97 22.98
N GLU A 50 -8.39 -25.35 23.13
CA GLU A 50 -9.54 -24.45 22.90
C GLU A 50 -9.63 -23.26 23.88
N SER A 51 -9.06 -23.37 25.08
CA SER A 51 -8.95 -22.27 26.05
C SER A 51 -7.82 -22.51 27.05
N LEU A 52 -7.29 -21.45 27.69
CA LEU A 52 -6.19 -21.50 28.66
C LEU A 52 -6.41 -22.47 29.85
N GLN A 53 -7.67 -22.83 30.15
CA GLN A 53 -8.05 -23.73 31.25
C GLN A 53 -8.51 -25.12 30.79
N SER A 54 -8.63 -25.37 29.48
CA SER A 54 -9.05 -26.68 28.94
C SER A 54 -7.97 -27.75 29.12
N LYS A 55 -8.37 -29.01 29.37
CA LYS A 55 -7.42 -30.14 29.50
C LYS A 55 -7.20 -30.92 28.19
N ASN A 56 -8.02 -30.67 27.17
CA ASN A 56 -7.94 -31.36 25.89
C ASN A 56 -6.95 -30.64 24.96
N ARG A 57 -5.88 -31.34 24.56
CA ARG A 57 -4.83 -30.84 23.67
C ARG A 57 -4.76 -31.70 22.40
N ARG A 58 -4.88 -31.09 21.22
CA ARG A 58 -4.80 -31.76 19.91
C ARG A 58 -3.45 -31.43 19.25
N LYS A 59 -2.70 -32.43 18.78
CA LYS A 59 -1.42 -32.19 18.08
C LYS A 59 -1.71 -31.65 16.68
N VAL A 60 -1.08 -30.55 16.29
CA VAL A 60 -1.23 -29.89 14.98
C VAL A 60 0.16 -29.62 14.42
N ASN A 61 0.38 -29.80 13.12
CA ASN A 61 1.62 -29.38 12.45
C ASN A 61 1.32 -28.09 11.66
N PRO A 62 1.71 -26.91 12.16
CA PRO A 62 1.33 -25.63 11.56
C PRO A 62 2.00 -25.35 10.20
N GLU A 63 3.02 -26.12 9.80
CA GLU A 63 3.76 -25.91 8.54
C GLU A 63 3.48 -27.00 7.48
N ALA A 64 2.53 -27.92 7.73
CA ALA A 64 2.29 -29.06 6.82
C ALA A 64 1.84 -28.62 5.41
N GLU A 65 0.92 -27.66 5.31
CA GLU A 65 0.45 -27.13 4.02
C GLU A 65 1.58 -26.38 3.28
N ASP A 66 2.40 -25.61 4.00
CA ASP A 66 3.52 -24.86 3.44
C ASP A 66 4.66 -25.75 2.91
N HIS A 67 4.81 -26.96 3.45
CA HIS A 67 5.74 -27.97 2.98
C HIS A 67 5.22 -28.68 1.73
N GLU A 68 3.94 -29.04 1.71
CA GLU A 68 3.30 -29.62 0.52
C GLU A 68 3.34 -28.66 -0.69
N ASP A 69 3.15 -27.37 -0.44
CA ASP A 69 3.26 -26.33 -1.48
C ASP A 69 4.70 -26.15 -1.98
N ARG A 70 5.71 -26.27 -1.09
CA ARG A 70 7.13 -26.24 -1.50
C ARG A 70 7.49 -27.43 -2.36
N ASP A 71 7.11 -28.63 -1.94
CA ASP A 71 7.43 -29.86 -2.67
C ASP A 71 6.76 -29.84 -4.06
N ARG A 72 5.56 -29.26 -4.19
CA ARG A 72 4.91 -29.05 -5.50
C ARG A 72 5.68 -28.08 -6.39
N VAL A 73 6.11 -26.94 -5.85
CA VAL A 73 6.87 -25.94 -6.62
C VAL A 73 8.25 -26.48 -7.02
N GLU A 74 8.92 -27.22 -6.15
CA GLU A 74 10.21 -27.85 -6.47
C GLU A 74 10.03 -28.92 -7.56
N GLN A 75 8.96 -29.72 -7.50
CA GLN A 75 8.65 -30.68 -8.57
C GLN A 75 8.32 -30.00 -9.89
N GLU A 76 7.61 -28.87 -9.88
CA GLU A 76 7.34 -28.08 -11.09
C GLU A 76 8.62 -27.43 -11.64
N LEU A 77 9.51 -26.93 -10.79
CA LEU A 77 10.79 -26.36 -11.22
C LEU A 77 11.70 -27.41 -11.86
N VAL A 78 11.77 -28.61 -11.27
CA VAL A 78 12.54 -29.72 -11.85
C VAL A 78 11.94 -30.12 -13.20
N LYS A 79 10.61 -30.23 -13.31
CA LYS A 79 9.95 -30.50 -14.60
C LYS A 79 10.26 -29.43 -15.65
N LEU A 80 10.15 -28.16 -15.29
CA LEU A 80 10.44 -27.06 -16.20
C LEU A 80 11.91 -27.02 -16.62
N GLN A 81 12.84 -27.37 -15.73
CA GLN A 81 14.26 -27.48 -16.08
C GLN A 81 14.55 -28.65 -17.01
N ASP A 82 13.87 -29.79 -16.83
CA ASP A 82 13.99 -30.92 -17.75
C ASP A 82 13.36 -30.59 -19.12
N GLU A 83 12.22 -29.90 -19.15
CA GLU A 83 11.60 -29.40 -20.40
C GLU A 83 12.50 -28.38 -21.11
N LEU A 84 13.18 -27.51 -20.36
CA LEU A 84 14.10 -26.51 -20.91
C LEU A 84 15.33 -27.18 -21.54
N LYS A 85 15.90 -28.21 -20.89
CA LYS A 85 16.99 -29.00 -21.48
C LYS A 85 16.57 -29.69 -22.79
N VAL A 86 15.35 -30.22 -22.85
CA VAL A 86 14.81 -30.85 -24.08
C VAL A 86 14.63 -29.79 -25.18
N MET A 87 14.24 -28.57 -24.84
CA MET A 87 14.08 -27.47 -25.79
C MET A 87 15.43 -26.89 -26.28
N GLU A 88 16.47 -26.87 -25.44
CA GLU A 88 17.82 -26.43 -25.80
C GLU A 88 18.50 -27.34 -26.84
N GLU A 89 18.23 -28.65 -26.80
CA GLU A 89 18.75 -29.60 -27.79
C GLU A 89 18.16 -29.41 -29.20
N GLY A 90 17.04 -28.69 -29.33
CA GLY A 90 16.36 -28.42 -30.60
C GLY A 90 15.63 -29.63 -31.23
N PRO A 91 14.89 -29.44 -32.33
CA PRO A 91 14.01 -30.47 -32.91
C PRO A 91 14.74 -31.67 -33.54
N PHE A 92 16.07 -31.58 -33.72
CA PHE A 92 16.92 -32.64 -34.26
C PHE A 92 17.98 -33.12 -33.27
N GLY A 93 17.85 -32.78 -31.99
CA GLY A 93 18.75 -33.25 -30.93
C GLY A 93 18.66 -34.77 -30.73
N PRO A 94 19.72 -35.42 -30.20
CA PRO A 94 19.80 -36.88 -30.06
C PRO A 94 18.68 -37.49 -29.18
N ASN A 95 18.12 -36.69 -28.26
CA ASN A 95 17.01 -37.07 -27.38
C ASN A 95 15.67 -36.42 -27.79
N SER A 96 15.61 -35.70 -28.91
CA SER A 96 14.38 -35.07 -29.39
C SER A 96 13.27 -36.09 -29.70
N GLU A 97 12.02 -35.66 -29.57
CA GLU A 97 10.84 -36.49 -29.88
C GLU A 97 10.86 -37.00 -31.34
N PHE A 98 11.41 -36.22 -32.26
CA PHE A 98 11.56 -36.61 -33.66
C PHE A 98 12.53 -37.79 -33.81
N ILE A 99 13.75 -37.72 -33.26
CA ILE A 99 14.75 -38.79 -33.37
C ILE A 99 14.35 -40.05 -32.62
N THR A 100 13.64 -39.91 -31.50
CA THR A 100 13.14 -41.05 -30.72
C THR A 100 11.95 -41.75 -31.39
N SER A 101 11.19 -41.06 -32.24
CA SER A 101 10.09 -41.63 -33.02
C SER A 101 10.53 -42.44 -34.25
N LEU A 102 11.80 -42.32 -34.69
CA LEU A 102 12.33 -43.01 -35.85
C LEU A 102 12.62 -44.51 -35.56
N PRO A 103 12.41 -45.41 -36.53
CA PRO A 103 12.83 -46.81 -36.43
C PRO A 103 14.33 -46.95 -36.14
N GLU A 104 14.73 -47.96 -35.36
CA GLU A 104 16.12 -48.07 -34.85
C GLU A 104 17.21 -48.02 -35.93
N ALA A 105 16.93 -48.53 -37.13
CA ALA A 105 17.85 -48.47 -38.26
C ALA A 105 18.02 -47.05 -38.81
N GLU A 106 16.93 -46.28 -38.92
CA GLU A 106 16.92 -44.91 -39.42
C GLU A 106 17.44 -43.93 -38.36
N ARG A 107 17.15 -44.19 -37.08
CA ARG A 107 17.69 -43.42 -35.95
C ARG A 107 19.22 -43.45 -35.91
N LYS A 108 19.84 -44.62 -36.16
CA LYS A 108 21.31 -44.74 -36.23
C LYS A 108 21.90 -43.93 -37.38
N ILE A 109 21.25 -43.95 -38.54
CA ILE A 109 21.67 -43.17 -39.71
C ILE A 109 21.54 -41.66 -39.43
N ALA A 110 20.43 -41.24 -38.82
CA ALA A 110 20.21 -39.84 -38.44
C ALA A 110 21.24 -39.34 -37.41
N LEU A 111 21.55 -40.15 -36.39
CA LEU A 111 22.57 -39.82 -35.40
C LEU A 111 24.00 -39.78 -35.99
N GLU A 112 24.34 -40.68 -36.91
CA GLU A 112 25.62 -40.63 -37.64
C GLU A 112 25.70 -39.42 -38.58
N ALA A 113 24.59 -39.03 -39.21
CA ALA A 113 24.53 -37.84 -40.06
C ALA A 113 24.69 -36.54 -39.25
N LEU A 114 24.07 -36.46 -38.07
CA LEU A 114 24.25 -35.33 -37.15
C LEU A 114 25.68 -35.25 -36.64
N ARG A 115 26.28 -36.38 -36.26
CA ARG A 115 27.66 -36.42 -35.79
C ARG A 115 28.66 -35.95 -36.86
N LYS A 116 28.44 -36.33 -38.12
CA LYS A 116 29.22 -35.82 -39.27
C LYS A 116 28.97 -34.33 -39.54
N TYR A 117 27.72 -33.88 -39.42
CA TYR A 117 27.37 -32.47 -39.59
C TYR A 117 28.02 -31.57 -38.53
N ASP A 118 28.07 -32.02 -37.27
CA ASP A 118 28.73 -31.32 -36.16
C ASP A 118 30.26 -31.30 -36.32
N GLU A 119 30.85 -32.38 -36.85
CA GLU A 119 32.27 -32.45 -37.20
C GLU A 119 32.63 -31.54 -38.39
N GLU A 120 31.70 -31.34 -39.34
CA GLU A 120 31.89 -30.49 -40.53
C GLU A 120 31.62 -28.99 -40.28
N ASN A 121 30.79 -28.64 -39.27
CA ASN A 121 30.45 -27.24 -38.92
C ASN A 121 30.82 -26.87 -37.47
N PRO A 122 32.13 -26.81 -37.11
CA PRO A 122 32.58 -26.51 -35.75
C PRO A 122 32.27 -25.08 -35.27
N GLU A 123 31.88 -24.15 -36.16
CA GLU A 123 31.50 -22.79 -35.79
C GLU A 123 30.09 -22.68 -35.16
N GLN A 124 29.20 -23.68 -35.36
CA GLN A 124 27.90 -23.73 -34.66
C GLN A 124 28.01 -24.33 -33.25
N ALA A 125 29.04 -25.15 -32.98
CA ALA A 125 29.30 -25.73 -31.66
C ALA A 125 29.83 -24.70 -30.62
N ASN A 126 30.26 -23.52 -31.08
CA ASN A 126 30.71 -22.40 -30.26
C ASN A 126 29.79 -21.18 -30.38
N GLN A 127 28.47 -21.38 -30.47
CA GLN A 127 27.54 -20.29 -30.17
C GLN A 127 27.53 -20.07 -28.65
N PRO A 128 27.77 -18.84 -28.17
CA PRO A 128 27.65 -18.52 -26.76
C PRO A 128 26.23 -18.84 -26.30
N GLY A 129 26.10 -19.54 -25.17
CA GLY A 129 24.81 -19.90 -24.61
C GLY A 129 23.95 -18.66 -24.36
N LEU A 130 22.62 -18.84 -24.34
CA LEU A 130 21.63 -17.76 -24.22
C LEU A 130 21.97 -16.74 -23.11
N GLU A 131 22.64 -17.16 -22.02
CA GLU A 131 23.10 -16.29 -20.93
C GLU A 131 24.15 -15.23 -21.35
N GLU A 132 25.08 -15.53 -22.27
CA GLU A 132 26.11 -14.57 -22.71
C GLU A 132 25.56 -13.53 -23.71
N ILE A 133 24.53 -13.87 -24.48
CA ILE A 133 23.85 -12.95 -25.42
C ILE A 133 23.04 -11.90 -24.65
N PHE A 134 22.38 -12.30 -23.56
CA PHE A 134 21.63 -11.36 -22.73
C PHE A 134 22.52 -10.37 -21.98
N ASP A 135 23.76 -10.72 -21.63
CA ASP A 135 24.65 -9.79 -20.94
C ASP A 135 25.28 -8.75 -21.88
N GLN A 136 25.73 -9.15 -23.09
CA GLN A 136 26.35 -8.20 -24.03
C GLN A 136 25.34 -7.26 -24.69
N GLU A 137 24.19 -7.77 -25.15
CA GLU A 137 23.18 -6.95 -25.82
C GLU A 137 22.48 -6.00 -24.83
N LEU A 138 22.34 -6.41 -23.56
CA LEU A 138 21.84 -5.53 -22.49
C LEU A 138 22.89 -4.50 -22.08
N ASP A 139 24.18 -4.85 -21.99
CA ASP A 139 25.25 -3.86 -21.73
C ASP A 139 25.43 -2.87 -22.88
N ASP A 140 25.24 -3.29 -24.13
CA ASP A 140 25.31 -2.43 -25.31
C ASP A 140 24.04 -1.57 -25.45
N MET A 141 22.84 -2.09 -25.15
CA MET A 141 21.62 -1.27 -25.05
C MET A 141 21.69 -0.27 -23.90
N VAL A 142 22.24 -0.66 -22.74
CA VAL A 142 22.44 0.26 -21.61
C VAL A 142 23.49 1.31 -21.97
N ARG A 143 24.55 0.93 -22.71
CA ARG A 143 25.55 1.88 -23.21
C ARG A 143 24.97 2.83 -24.25
N GLU A 144 24.18 2.36 -25.21
CA GLU A 144 23.47 3.17 -26.21
C GLU A 144 22.39 4.06 -25.59
N GLU A 145 21.66 3.59 -24.57
CA GLU A 145 20.73 4.45 -23.82
C GLU A 145 21.47 5.50 -22.98
N PHE A 146 22.63 5.18 -22.40
CA PHE A 146 23.45 6.14 -21.67
C PHE A 146 24.14 7.17 -22.59
N GLU A 147 24.60 6.75 -23.78
CA GLU A 147 25.14 7.63 -24.83
C GLU A 147 24.04 8.47 -25.48
N GLY A 148 22.85 7.90 -25.69
CA GLY A 148 21.64 8.60 -26.13
C GLY A 148 21.21 9.68 -25.14
N LEU A 149 21.24 9.39 -23.84
CA LEU A 149 20.98 10.37 -22.78
C LEU A 149 22.07 11.45 -22.64
N ALA A 150 23.31 11.15 -23.04
CA ALA A 150 24.39 12.13 -23.12
C ALA A 150 24.26 13.04 -24.36
N MET A 151 23.88 12.49 -25.51
CA MET A 151 23.62 13.23 -26.75
C MET A 151 22.31 14.06 -26.71
N GLU A 152 21.32 13.66 -25.89
CA GLU A 152 20.10 14.44 -25.64
C GLU A 152 20.36 15.72 -24.84
N GLN A 153 21.51 15.86 -24.18
CA GLN A 153 21.92 17.12 -23.54
C GLN A 153 22.68 18.06 -24.49
N GLU A 154 23.16 17.58 -25.65
CA GLU A 154 23.88 18.40 -26.64
C GLU A 154 23.01 18.85 -27.84
N ASN A 155 21.82 18.27 -28.06
CA ASN A 155 20.99 18.53 -29.26
C ASN A 155 19.72 19.35 -29.01
N TRP A 156 19.81 20.49 -28.31
CA TRP A 156 18.67 21.40 -28.12
C TRP A 156 18.42 22.40 -29.28
N GLU A 157 19.22 22.40 -30.35
CA GLU A 157 19.09 23.41 -31.42
C GLU A 157 18.63 22.93 -32.82
N ASP A 158 18.40 21.64 -33.10
CA ASP A 158 18.12 21.20 -34.48
C ASP A 158 16.80 20.43 -34.74
N GLY A 159 15.80 20.62 -33.87
CA GLY A 159 14.49 19.96 -33.99
C GLY A 159 13.56 20.51 -35.09
N ALA A 160 13.82 21.71 -35.60
CA ALA A 160 12.89 22.42 -36.50
C ALA A 160 13.04 22.06 -37.99
N LYS A 161 14.23 21.61 -38.43
CA LYS A 161 14.50 21.25 -39.83
C LYS A 161 14.12 19.81 -40.17
N ARG A 162 14.31 18.84 -39.25
CA ARG A 162 13.94 17.42 -39.47
C ARG A 162 12.43 17.18 -39.61
N ARG A 163 11.59 17.93 -38.88
CA ARG A 163 10.11 17.77 -38.94
C ARG A 163 9.51 18.19 -40.29
N ARG A 164 10.11 19.17 -40.99
CA ARG A 164 9.63 19.60 -42.32
C ARG A 164 10.00 18.61 -43.42
N SER A 165 11.16 17.95 -43.31
CA SER A 165 11.63 16.93 -44.25
C SER A 165 10.77 15.64 -44.20
N LEU A 166 10.40 15.17 -43.01
CA LEU A 166 9.57 13.96 -42.87
C LEU A 166 8.10 14.17 -43.27
N ALA A 167 7.56 15.38 -43.08
CA ALA A 167 6.20 15.72 -43.51
C ALA A 167 6.08 15.78 -45.05
N ALA A 168 7.13 16.26 -45.73
CA ALA A 168 7.17 16.34 -47.19
C ALA A 168 7.32 14.97 -47.87
N ARG A 169 8.00 13.99 -47.25
CA ARG A 169 8.10 12.62 -47.79
C ARG A 169 6.83 11.79 -47.61
N ARG A 170 5.99 12.12 -46.62
CA ARG A 170 4.73 11.39 -46.32
C ARG A 170 3.55 11.81 -47.19
N SER A 171 3.52 13.05 -47.68
CA SER A 171 2.49 13.51 -48.62
C SER A 171 2.71 13.02 -50.06
N ALA A 172 3.94 12.66 -50.42
CA ALA A 172 4.27 12.13 -51.75
C ALA A 172 3.94 10.63 -51.91
N ALA A 173 3.94 9.86 -50.82
CA ALA A 173 3.58 8.43 -50.84
C ALA A 173 2.05 8.17 -50.84
N ALA A 174 1.24 9.16 -50.46
CA ALA A 174 -0.21 9.02 -50.32
C ALA A 174 -1.02 9.23 -51.62
N LYS A 175 -0.35 9.36 -52.78
CA LYS A 175 -1.02 9.54 -54.09
C LYS A 175 -0.98 8.30 -55.00
N ARG A 176 -0.59 7.12 -54.49
CA ARG A 176 -0.59 5.87 -55.26
C ARG A 176 -0.99 4.66 -54.40
N ALA A 177 -2.28 4.44 -54.21
CA ALA A 177 -2.87 3.12 -53.95
C ALA A 177 -4.40 3.23 -54.05
N GLY A 178 -5.02 2.36 -54.85
CA GLY A 178 -6.46 2.30 -55.06
C GLY A 178 -7.22 1.62 -53.90
N ALA A 179 -8.53 1.83 -53.94
CA ALA A 179 -9.70 1.28 -53.25
C ALA A 179 -9.65 0.27 -52.06
N ASP A 180 -8.54 -0.34 -51.63
CA ASP A 180 -8.57 -1.45 -50.64
C ASP A 180 -7.92 -1.18 -49.27
N SER A 181 -7.53 0.06 -48.97
CA SER A 181 -7.24 0.40 -47.57
C SER A 181 -7.12 1.89 -47.34
N HIS A 182 -8.24 2.51 -46.96
CA HIS A 182 -8.22 3.85 -46.40
C HIS A 182 -7.19 3.88 -45.24
N PRO A 183 -6.31 4.90 -45.12
CA PRO A 183 -5.26 4.93 -44.11
C PRO A 183 -5.75 4.77 -42.67
N TYR A 184 -7.03 5.06 -42.40
CA TYR A 184 -7.66 4.82 -41.11
C TYR A 184 -8.14 3.38 -40.91
N ALA A 185 -8.57 2.68 -41.96
CA ALA A 185 -8.95 1.27 -41.89
C ALA A 185 -7.74 0.38 -41.57
N VAL A 186 -6.57 0.66 -42.17
CA VAL A 186 -5.30 -0.02 -41.84
C VAL A 186 -4.94 0.20 -40.37
N LYS A 187 -5.06 1.44 -39.89
CA LYS A 187 -4.75 1.78 -38.49
C LYS A 187 -5.73 1.13 -37.53
N PHE A 188 -7.01 1.08 -37.88
CA PHE A 188 -8.04 0.37 -37.12
C PHE A 188 -7.72 -1.12 -37.01
N ASN A 189 -7.41 -1.79 -38.13
CA ASN A 189 -7.04 -3.21 -38.13
C ASN A 189 -5.75 -3.48 -37.34
N ASN A 190 -4.76 -2.59 -37.40
CA ASN A 190 -3.55 -2.71 -36.60
C ASN A 190 -3.83 -2.54 -35.10
N SER A 191 -4.65 -1.55 -34.71
CA SER A 191 -5.07 -1.38 -33.31
C SER A 191 -5.92 -2.54 -32.80
N LEU A 192 -6.75 -3.14 -33.67
CA LEU A 192 -7.54 -4.32 -33.35
C LEU A 192 -6.63 -5.52 -33.03
N ARG A 193 -5.62 -5.76 -33.88
CA ARG A 193 -4.61 -6.82 -33.65
C ARG A 193 -3.81 -6.58 -32.37
N GLN A 194 -3.39 -5.34 -32.12
CA GLN A 194 -2.65 -5.00 -30.90
C GLN A 194 -3.48 -5.25 -29.63
N TYR A 195 -4.78 -4.91 -29.65
CA TYR A 195 -5.68 -5.21 -28.54
C TYR A 195 -5.91 -6.71 -28.36
N GLN A 196 -6.03 -7.48 -29.45
CA GLN A 196 -6.18 -8.94 -29.39
C GLN A 196 -4.94 -9.63 -28.81
N VAL A 197 -3.74 -9.09 -29.03
CA VAL A 197 -2.50 -9.60 -28.42
C VAL A 197 -2.43 -9.26 -26.92
N ASN A 198 -2.84 -8.05 -26.53
CA ASN A 198 -2.77 -7.58 -25.14
C ASN A 198 -4.09 -6.90 -24.71
N MET A 199 -5.07 -7.68 -24.26
CA MET A 199 -6.41 -7.19 -23.89
C MET A 199 -6.43 -6.24 -22.67
N SER A 200 -5.34 -6.20 -21.91
CA SER A 200 -5.17 -5.39 -20.69
C SER A 200 -4.53 -4.01 -20.91
N ASP A 201 -4.04 -3.70 -22.13
CA ASP A 201 -3.38 -2.41 -22.40
C ASP A 201 -4.38 -1.27 -22.62
N GLU A 202 -4.42 -0.33 -21.68
CA GLU A 202 -5.31 0.84 -21.69
C GLU A 202 -5.03 1.77 -22.89
N ARG A 203 -3.78 1.85 -23.35
CA ARG A 203 -3.43 2.68 -24.53
C ARG A 203 -4.01 2.08 -25.81
N ALA A 204 -3.93 0.76 -25.95
CA ALA A 204 -4.48 0.04 -27.09
C ALA A 204 -6.01 0.20 -27.18
N ARG A 205 -6.72 0.16 -26.04
CA ARG A 205 -8.19 0.39 -25.99
C ARG A 205 -8.58 1.78 -26.46
N GLN A 206 -7.89 2.82 -25.99
CA GLN A 206 -8.16 4.20 -26.37
C GLN A 206 -7.84 4.46 -27.85
N GLU A 207 -6.77 3.86 -28.36
CA GLU A 207 -6.44 3.95 -29.79
C GLU A 207 -7.47 3.22 -30.67
N LEU A 208 -7.93 2.04 -30.27
CA LEU A 208 -8.96 1.29 -30.98
C LEU A 208 -10.26 2.09 -31.10
N TRP A 209 -10.75 2.68 -30.00
CA TRP A 209 -11.96 3.52 -30.01
C TRP A 209 -11.80 4.77 -30.90
N LYS A 210 -10.64 5.42 -30.83
CA LYS A 210 -10.33 6.59 -31.65
C LYS A 210 -10.34 6.27 -33.13
N TRP A 211 -9.76 5.14 -33.54
CA TRP A 211 -9.75 4.73 -34.95
C TRP A 211 -11.10 4.24 -35.41
N TYR A 212 -11.88 3.57 -34.56
CA TYR A 212 -13.28 3.21 -34.82
C TYR A 212 -14.12 4.44 -35.18
N ARG A 213 -14.12 5.48 -34.32
CA ARG A 213 -14.86 6.73 -34.58
C ARG A 213 -14.42 7.43 -35.86
N ARG A 214 -13.12 7.47 -36.13
CA ARG A 214 -12.58 8.09 -37.34
C ARG A 214 -12.97 7.31 -38.60
N CYS A 215 -12.98 5.99 -38.56
CA CYS A 215 -13.44 5.16 -39.67
C CYS A 215 -14.93 5.38 -39.93
N LYS A 216 -15.77 5.38 -38.87
CA LYS A 216 -17.22 5.67 -39.00
C LYS A 216 -17.51 7.03 -39.65
N GLN A 217 -16.71 8.06 -39.37
CA GLN A 217 -16.91 9.41 -39.92
C GLN A 217 -16.42 9.60 -41.36
N THR A 218 -15.43 8.82 -41.79
CA THR A 218 -14.68 9.10 -43.03
C THR A 218 -14.80 8.03 -44.10
N VAL A 219 -15.11 6.80 -43.71
CA VAL A 219 -15.26 5.66 -44.61
C VAL A 219 -16.76 5.37 -44.79
N PRO A 220 -17.33 5.64 -45.97
CA PRO A 220 -18.72 5.27 -46.27
C PRO A 220 -18.90 3.76 -46.14
N HIS A 221 -20.00 3.30 -45.57
CA HIS A 221 -20.31 1.87 -45.39
C HIS A 221 -19.27 1.08 -44.57
N PHE A 222 -18.49 1.76 -43.71
CA PHE A 222 -17.51 1.11 -42.84
C PHE A 222 -18.11 -0.01 -41.98
N LEU A 223 -19.33 0.20 -41.47
CA LEU A 223 -20.01 -0.77 -40.61
C LEU A 223 -20.27 -2.11 -41.33
N SER A 224 -20.51 -2.11 -42.65
CA SER A 224 -20.69 -3.35 -43.44
C SER A 224 -19.38 -3.97 -43.93
N ILE A 225 -18.25 -3.26 -43.82
CA ILE A 225 -16.92 -3.71 -44.28
C ILE A 225 -16.08 -4.24 -43.09
N MET A 226 -16.63 -4.17 -41.88
CA MET A 226 -15.91 -4.51 -40.66
C MET A 226 -15.57 -6.01 -40.60
N PRO A 227 -14.36 -6.39 -40.13
CA PRO A 227 -14.01 -7.80 -39.94
C PRO A 227 -14.98 -8.50 -38.97
N GLU A 228 -15.29 -9.77 -39.24
CA GLU A 228 -16.09 -10.60 -38.34
C GLU A 228 -15.42 -10.68 -36.95
N GLY A 229 -16.21 -10.51 -35.89
CA GLY A 229 -15.74 -10.46 -34.50
C GLY A 229 -15.10 -9.13 -34.05
N ALA A 230 -14.87 -8.16 -34.95
CA ALA A 230 -14.31 -6.87 -34.56
C ALA A 230 -15.26 -6.03 -33.69
N MET A 231 -16.58 -6.15 -33.89
CA MET A 231 -17.59 -5.49 -33.07
C MET A 231 -17.54 -5.96 -31.61
N GLU A 232 -17.36 -7.26 -31.40
CA GLU A 232 -17.23 -7.86 -30.06
C GLU A 232 -15.91 -7.44 -29.39
N ALA A 233 -14.81 -7.39 -30.14
CA ALA A 233 -13.54 -6.88 -29.63
C ALA A 233 -13.62 -5.40 -29.23
N ILE A 234 -14.31 -4.56 -30.03
CA ILE A 234 -14.56 -3.16 -29.66
C ILE A 234 -15.45 -3.11 -28.40
N TRP A 235 -16.51 -3.92 -28.34
CA TRP A 235 -17.39 -4.00 -27.17
C TRP A 235 -16.59 -4.30 -25.91
N ASN A 236 -15.82 -5.38 -25.91
CA ASN A 236 -15.01 -5.81 -24.76
C ASN A 236 -13.98 -4.73 -24.37
N SER A 237 -13.40 -4.03 -25.35
CA SER A 237 -12.46 -2.92 -25.08
C SER A 237 -13.09 -1.72 -24.37
N GLN A 238 -14.39 -1.47 -24.58
CA GLN A 238 -15.10 -0.32 -24.01
C GLN A 238 -15.87 -0.69 -22.74
N ALA A 239 -16.40 -1.92 -22.66
CA ALA A 239 -17.08 -2.45 -21.49
C ALA A 239 -16.09 -2.69 -20.32
N THR A 240 -14.85 -3.09 -20.62
CA THR A 240 -13.81 -3.35 -19.62
C THR A 240 -12.72 -2.26 -19.63
N GLY A 241 -12.63 -1.44 -18.57
CA GLY A 241 -11.57 -0.44 -18.43
C GLY A 241 -11.87 0.71 -17.46
N ASP A 242 -10.84 1.45 -17.06
CA ASP A 242 -10.89 2.61 -16.13
C ASP A 242 -11.34 3.91 -16.82
N ILE A 243 -12.27 3.80 -17.76
CA ILE A 243 -12.89 4.93 -18.46
C ILE A 243 -13.96 5.56 -17.55
N GLU A 244 -14.06 6.90 -17.54
CA GLU A 244 -15.10 7.61 -16.78
C GLU A 244 -16.49 7.07 -17.12
N GLN A 245 -17.31 6.77 -16.11
CA GLN A 245 -18.59 6.05 -16.26
C GLN A 245 -19.53 6.68 -17.29
N ALA A 246 -19.64 8.02 -17.31
CA ALA A 246 -20.44 8.76 -18.28
C ALA A 246 -19.90 8.65 -19.72
N THR A 247 -18.58 8.50 -19.91
CA THR A 247 -18.03 8.27 -21.25
C THR A 247 -18.26 6.83 -21.71
N ARG A 248 -18.21 5.85 -20.79
CA ARG A 248 -18.55 4.45 -21.07
C ARG A 248 -19.99 4.29 -21.57
N SER A 249 -20.97 4.89 -20.88
CA SER A 249 -22.39 4.84 -21.28
C SER A 249 -22.60 5.38 -22.71
N THR A 250 -21.94 6.48 -23.06
CA THR A 250 -22.03 7.06 -24.42
C THR A 250 -21.38 6.19 -25.48
N HIS A 251 -20.26 5.52 -25.16
CA HIS A 251 -19.58 4.62 -26.09
C HIS A 251 -20.45 3.39 -26.37
N LEU A 252 -21.01 2.76 -25.33
CA LEU A 252 -21.89 1.60 -25.46
C LEU A 252 -23.18 1.94 -26.21
N ARG A 253 -23.78 3.11 -25.97
CA ARG A 253 -24.96 3.58 -26.73
C ARG A 253 -24.70 3.66 -28.23
N ILE A 254 -23.51 4.12 -28.63
CA ILE A 254 -23.12 4.19 -30.04
C ILE A 254 -22.97 2.79 -30.63
N LEU A 255 -22.36 1.86 -29.89
CA LEU A 255 -22.18 0.48 -30.34
C LEU A 255 -23.51 -0.25 -30.51
N VAL A 256 -24.47 -0.06 -29.59
CA VAL A 256 -25.82 -0.65 -29.70
C VAL A 256 -26.58 -0.09 -30.91
N GLN A 257 -26.51 1.23 -31.16
CA GLN A 257 -27.09 1.83 -32.37
C GLN A 257 -26.45 1.30 -33.65
N ASP A 258 -25.15 1.08 -33.63
CA ASP A 258 -24.41 0.57 -34.79
C ASP A 258 -24.73 -0.92 -35.04
N ALA A 259 -24.82 -1.75 -33.99
CA ALA A 259 -25.21 -3.16 -34.09
C ALA A 259 -26.65 -3.34 -34.59
N THR A 260 -27.59 -2.54 -34.06
CA THR A 260 -29.00 -2.55 -34.51
C THR A 260 -29.14 -2.11 -35.96
N SER A 261 -28.35 -1.13 -36.42
CA SER A 261 -28.33 -0.70 -37.83
C SER A 261 -27.84 -1.79 -38.80
N LEU A 262 -27.04 -2.74 -38.31
CA LEU A 262 -26.53 -3.89 -39.05
C LEU A 262 -27.43 -5.13 -38.94
N GLY A 263 -28.49 -5.09 -38.13
CA GLY A 263 -29.34 -6.25 -37.85
C GLY A 263 -28.63 -7.38 -37.09
N GLN A 264 -27.51 -7.08 -36.42
CA GLN A 264 -26.77 -8.07 -35.63
C GLN A 264 -27.40 -8.19 -34.23
N ALA A 265 -27.80 -9.41 -33.84
CA ALA A 265 -28.28 -9.68 -32.50
C ALA A 265 -27.12 -9.53 -31.50
N LEU A 266 -27.33 -8.68 -30.48
CA LEU A 266 -26.39 -8.54 -29.37
C LEU A 266 -26.51 -9.78 -28.46
N THR A 267 -25.41 -10.19 -27.85
CA THR A 267 -25.44 -11.31 -26.88
C THR A 267 -26.05 -10.86 -25.55
N THR A 268 -26.65 -11.78 -24.79
CA THR A 268 -27.22 -11.50 -23.46
C THR A 268 -26.30 -10.67 -22.54
N PRO A 269 -25.01 -11.02 -22.35
CA PRO A 269 -24.12 -10.24 -21.49
C PRO A 269 -23.87 -8.82 -22.02
N GLN A 270 -23.86 -8.61 -23.34
CA GLN A 270 -23.73 -7.27 -23.94
C GLN A 270 -24.96 -6.42 -23.63
N ILE A 271 -26.17 -6.99 -23.73
CA ILE A 271 -27.41 -6.28 -23.43
C ILE A 271 -27.49 -5.93 -21.94
N LEU A 272 -27.13 -6.86 -21.05
CA LEU A 272 -27.07 -6.60 -19.61
C LEU A 272 -26.01 -5.53 -19.27
N SER A 273 -24.84 -5.56 -19.91
CA SER A 273 -23.80 -4.53 -19.76
C SER A 273 -24.25 -3.16 -20.28
N TYR A 274 -25.09 -3.12 -21.31
CA TYR A 274 -25.68 -1.88 -21.81
C TYR A 274 -26.68 -1.29 -20.82
N ILE A 275 -27.60 -2.11 -20.32
CA ILE A 275 -28.64 -1.70 -19.36
C ILE A 275 -27.99 -1.20 -18.05
N THR A 276 -26.94 -1.88 -17.55
CA THR A 276 -26.18 -1.40 -16.38
C THR A 276 -25.52 -0.05 -16.66
N SER A 277 -24.93 0.14 -17.84
CA SER A 277 -24.32 1.43 -18.19
C SER A 277 -25.33 2.58 -18.28
N LEU A 278 -26.58 2.31 -18.71
CA LEU A 278 -27.67 3.31 -18.71
C LEU A 278 -28.10 3.68 -17.29
N HIS A 279 -28.13 2.71 -16.39
CA HIS A 279 -28.39 2.94 -14.98
C HIS A 279 -27.29 3.80 -14.33
N ASP A 280 -26.02 3.48 -14.59
CA ASP A 280 -24.87 4.21 -14.05
C ASP A 280 -24.80 5.67 -14.56
N ASP A 281 -25.31 5.93 -15.78
CA ASP A 281 -25.47 7.28 -16.38
C ASP A 281 -26.60 8.11 -15.72
N GLY A 282 -27.37 7.50 -14.80
CA GLY A 282 -28.52 8.12 -14.13
C GLY A 282 -29.84 8.03 -14.91
N ALA A 283 -29.86 7.38 -16.08
CA ALA A 283 -31.04 7.20 -16.92
C ALA A 283 -31.79 5.89 -16.58
N THR A 284 -32.19 5.73 -15.32
CA THR A 284 -32.83 4.50 -14.79
C THR A 284 -34.10 4.10 -15.53
N ASN A 285 -34.90 5.05 -15.98
CA ASN A 285 -36.19 4.77 -16.64
C ASN A 285 -35.97 4.16 -18.02
N LEU A 286 -35.01 4.68 -18.79
CA LEU A 286 -34.62 4.11 -20.09
C LEU A 286 -34.01 2.72 -19.91
N ALA A 287 -33.24 2.50 -18.85
CA ALA A 287 -32.71 1.17 -18.53
C ALA A 287 -33.83 0.16 -18.23
N LEU A 288 -34.89 0.58 -17.53
CA LEU A 288 -36.06 -0.25 -17.25
C LEU A 288 -36.87 -0.58 -18.50
N GLU A 289 -37.10 0.39 -19.39
CA GLU A 289 -37.77 0.15 -20.68
C GLU A 289 -37.02 -0.88 -21.53
N GLN A 290 -35.69 -0.77 -21.59
CA GLN A 290 -34.84 -1.73 -22.31
C GLN A 290 -34.83 -3.12 -21.64
N TRP A 291 -34.86 -3.16 -20.31
CA TRP A 291 -34.95 -4.41 -19.56
C TRP A 291 -36.28 -5.12 -19.80
N GLU A 292 -37.41 -4.41 -19.73
CA GLU A 292 -38.75 -4.96 -19.99
C GLU A 292 -38.89 -5.43 -21.46
N ALA A 293 -38.34 -4.69 -22.43
CA ALA A 293 -38.33 -5.09 -23.83
C ALA A 293 -37.55 -6.40 -24.05
N TYR A 294 -36.38 -6.52 -23.40
CA TYR A 294 -35.51 -7.69 -23.52
C TYR A 294 -36.08 -8.95 -22.88
N GLN A 295 -37.09 -8.83 -22.00
CA GLN A 295 -37.79 -9.97 -21.41
C GLN A 295 -38.34 -10.95 -22.47
N THR A 296 -38.73 -10.42 -23.64
CA THR A 296 -39.33 -11.21 -24.74
C THR A 296 -38.31 -11.98 -25.57
N GLU A 297 -37.04 -11.58 -25.55
CA GLU A 297 -35.96 -12.12 -26.37
C GLU A 297 -34.96 -12.99 -25.56
N LEU A 298 -35.23 -13.20 -24.27
CA LEU A 298 -34.31 -13.85 -23.35
C LEU A 298 -34.03 -15.33 -23.71
N SER A 299 -32.75 -15.69 -23.80
CA SER A 299 -32.26 -17.08 -23.92
C SER A 299 -32.54 -17.90 -22.65
N GLN A 300 -32.75 -19.22 -22.80
CA GLN A 300 -33.12 -20.13 -21.70
C GLN A 300 -31.92 -20.59 -20.84
N GLU A 301 -30.73 -20.04 -21.00
CA GLU A 301 -29.56 -20.43 -20.23
C GLU A 301 -29.67 -19.98 -18.76
N LYS A 302 -29.25 -20.84 -17.81
CA LYS A 302 -29.48 -20.61 -16.38
C LYS A 302 -28.72 -19.40 -15.83
N GLU A 303 -27.50 -19.14 -16.29
CA GLU A 303 -26.65 -18.05 -15.81
C GLU A 303 -27.17 -16.68 -16.26
N ASP A 304 -27.52 -16.55 -17.55
CA ASP A 304 -28.13 -15.37 -18.16
C ASP A 304 -29.43 -14.94 -17.44
N LEU A 305 -30.26 -15.91 -17.08
CA LEU A 305 -31.49 -15.69 -16.32
C LEU A 305 -31.19 -15.07 -14.94
N GLU A 306 -30.19 -15.59 -14.21
CA GLU A 306 -29.85 -15.05 -12.90
C GLU A 306 -29.37 -13.61 -12.96
N GLU A 307 -28.47 -13.29 -13.90
CA GLU A 307 -27.94 -11.95 -14.05
C GLU A 307 -29.02 -10.95 -14.49
N TYR A 308 -29.91 -11.37 -15.38
CA TYR A 308 -31.06 -10.58 -15.81
C TYR A 308 -31.99 -10.21 -14.65
N TRP A 309 -32.38 -11.19 -13.82
CA TRP A 309 -33.26 -10.93 -12.68
C TRP A 309 -32.56 -10.10 -11.59
N LYS A 310 -31.27 -10.35 -11.33
CA LYS A 310 -30.43 -9.53 -10.43
C LYS A 310 -30.40 -8.07 -10.88
N LEU A 311 -30.28 -7.84 -12.19
CA LEU A 311 -30.28 -6.50 -12.78
C LEU A 311 -31.65 -5.82 -12.60
N GLY A 312 -32.74 -6.50 -12.95
CA GLY A 312 -34.10 -5.96 -12.79
C GLY A 312 -34.40 -5.54 -11.37
N VAL A 313 -34.03 -6.37 -10.38
CA VAL A 313 -34.20 -6.04 -8.96
C VAL A 313 -33.41 -4.78 -8.57
N ARG A 314 -32.17 -4.63 -9.06
CA ARG A 314 -31.37 -3.42 -8.79
C ARG A 314 -32.00 -2.17 -9.42
N LEU A 315 -32.52 -2.27 -10.64
CA LEU A 315 -33.16 -1.15 -11.34
C LEU A 315 -34.43 -0.69 -10.60
N PHE A 316 -35.35 -1.61 -10.26
CA PHE A 316 -36.57 -1.26 -9.53
C PHE A 316 -36.28 -0.77 -8.10
N ALA A 317 -35.25 -1.31 -7.43
CA ALA A 317 -34.80 -0.81 -6.13
C ALA A 317 -34.23 0.61 -6.23
N ALA A 318 -33.56 0.95 -7.33
CA ALA A 318 -33.02 2.29 -7.57
C ALA A 318 -34.10 3.33 -7.91
N GLU A 319 -35.14 2.95 -8.66
CA GLU A 319 -36.27 3.81 -9.02
C GLU A 319 -37.23 4.11 -7.84
N SER A 320 -36.90 3.63 -6.63
CA SER A 320 -37.75 3.73 -5.43
C SER A 320 -39.10 3.00 -5.55
N ASN A 321 -39.16 1.90 -6.34
CA ASN A 321 -40.29 0.98 -6.39
C ASN A 321 -39.93 -0.37 -5.74
N PRO A 322 -39.79 -0.42 -4.40
CA PRO A 322 -39.28 -1.61 -3.73
C PRO A 322 -40.28 -2.77 -3.70
N GLN A 323 -41.57 -2.52 -3.91
CA GLN A 323 -42.59 -3.58 -3.93
C GLN A 323 -42.44 -4.48 -5.15
N ARG A 324 -42.31 -3.90 -6.36
CA ARG A 324 -42.05 -4.70 -7.57
C ARG A 324 -40.72 -5.43 -7.49
N ALA A 325 -39.68 -4.78 -6.98
CA ALA A 325 -38.38 -5.41 -6.77
C ALA A 325 -38.48 -6.61 -5.81
N GLN A 326 -39.25 -6.47 -4.72
CA GLN A 326 -39.51 -7.54 -3.76
C GLN A 326 -40.26 -8.71 -4.40
N ASP A 327 -41.34 -8.44 -5.14
CA ASP A 327 -42.15 -9.49 -5.76
C ASP A 327 -41.32 -10.30 -6.78
N ILE A 328 -40.50 -9.61 -7.59
CA ILE A 328 -39.58 -10.22 -8.55
C ILE A 328 -38.52 -11.06 -7.81
N ALA A 329 -37.89 -10.51 -6.76
CA ALA A 329 -36.85 -11.23 -6.03
C ALA A 329 -37.38 -12.46 -5.27
N LEU A 330 -38.56 -12.37 -4.66
CA LEU A 330 -39.17 -13.51 -3.96
C LEU A 330 -39.63 -14.58 -4.95
N ALA A 331 -40.19 -14.21 -6.10
CA ALA A 331 -40.48 -15.16 -7.18
C ALA A 331 -39.21 -15.82 -7.72
N PHE A 332 -38.14 -15.04 -7.86
CA PHE A 332 -36.82 -15.53 -8.28
C PHE A 332 -36.21 -16.53 -7.28
N LEU A 333 -36.35 -16.27 -5.98
CA LEU A 333 -35.85 -17.16 -4.92
C LEU A 333 -36.73 -18.39 -4.67
N ALA A 334 -38.02 -18.33 -5.00
CA ALA A 334 -38.94 -19.47 -4.83
C ALA A 334 -38.68 -20.60 -5.85
N ASN A 335 -38.13 -20.29 -7.02
CA ASN A 335 -37.97 -21.22 -8.13
C ASN A 335 -36.75 -22.16 -8.02
N ASP A 336 -35.66 -21.77 -7.32
CA ASP A 336 -34.50 -22.63 -7.06
C ASP A 336 -33.83 -22.32 -5.71
N ARG A 337 -33.47 -23.37 -4.97
CA ARG A 337 -32.78 -23.26 -3.67
C ARG A 337 -31.29 -22.91 -3.76
N ASN A 338 -30.68 -23.06 -4.94
CA ASN A 338 -29.26 -22.76 -5.17
C ASN A 338 -28.98 -21.30 -5.55
N ARG A 339 -30.03 -20.47 -5.69
CA ARG A 339 -29.90 -19.07 -6.11
C ARG A 339 -29.42 -18.20 -4.96
N GLN A 340 -28.59 -17.20 -5.30
CA GLN A 340 -27.95 -16.33 -4.32
C GLN A 340 -28.95 -15.40 -3.61
N PRO A 341 -29.16 -15.53 -2.28
CA PRO A 341 -30.11 -14.69 -1.53
C PRO A 341 -29.74 -13.21 -1.42
N ARG A 342 -28.48 -12.85 -1.74
CA ARG A 342 -27.92 -11.48 -1.68
C ARG A 342 -28.67 -10.45 -2.52
N VAL A 343 -29.52 -10.89 -3.45
CA VAL A 343 -30.43 -10.04 -4.24
C VAL A 343 -31.40 -9.22 -3.36
N LEU A 344 -31.64 -9.66 -2.13
CA LEU A 344 -32.48 -8.94 -1.16
C LEU A 344 -31.81 -7.67 -0.60
N ILE A 345 -30.48 -7.54 -0.64
CA ILE A 345 -29.74 -6.41 -0.03
C ILE A 345 -30.18 -5.06 -0.65
N PRO A 346 -30.17 -4.86 -1.99
CA PRO A 346 -30.67 -3.63 -2.61
C PRO A 346 -32.12 -3.29 -2.24
N ILE A 347 -32.98 -4.31 -2.08
CA ILE A 347 -34.40 -4.13 -1.76
C ILE A 347 -34.57 -3.66 -0.31
N ILE A 348 -33.82 -4.24 0.63
CA ILE A 348 -33.82 -3.81 2.04
C ILE A 348 -33.43 -2.33 2.14
N ILE A 349 -32.40 -1.92 1.39
CA ILE A 349 -31.93 -0.53 1.36
C ILE A 349 -32.99 0.39 0.73
N ALA A 350 -33.65 -0.04 -0.35
CA ALA A 350 -34.71 0.72 -0.99
C ALA A 350 -35.93 0.93 -0.07
N TRP A 351 -36.38 -0.10 0.65
CA TRP A 351 -37.41 0.05 1.68
C TRP A 351 -36.96 0.97 2.83
N GLY A 352 -35.67 0.93 3.20
CA GLY A 352 -35.10 1.82 4.21
C GLY A 352 -35.18 3.30 3.84
N LYS A 353 -35.05 3.63 2.54
CA LYS A 353 -35.13 5.01 2.03
C LYS A 353 -36.55 5.60 2.10
N LEU A 354 -37.58 4.77 1.97
CA LEU A 354 -38.97 5.24 2.04
C LEU A 354 -39.34 5.64 3.47
N PRO A 355 -40.04 6.76 3.68
CA PRO A 355 -40.54 7.15 5.00
C PRO A 355 -41.69 6.24 5.45
N GLY A 356 -41.83 6.00 6.76
CA GLY A 356 -42.95 5.27 7.34
C GLY A 356 -42.54 4.00 8.08
N LYS A 357 -43.41 3.59 9.03
CA LYS A 357 -43.21 2.39 9.86
C LYS A 357 -43.38 1.12 9.05
N GLU A 358 -44.32 1.07 8.11
CA GLU A 358 -44.57 -0.11 7.26
C GLU A 358 -43.35 -0.46 6.41
N ALA A 359 -42.71 0.55 5.79
CA ALA A 359 -41.49 0.37 5.03
C ALA A 359 -40.33 -0.17 5.90
N GLU A 360 -40.25 0.26 7.16
CA GLU A 360 -39.25 -0.22 8.12
C GLU A 360 -39.51 -1.67 8.56
N VAL A 361 -40.78 -2.05 8.71
CA VAL A 361 -41.19 -3.44 8.98
C VAL A 361 -40.82 -4.34 7.82
N LYS A 362 -41.09 -3.91 6.59
CA LYS A 362 -40.72 -4.63 5.36
C LYS A 362 -39.21 -4.81 5.23
N ALA A 363 -38.44 -3.74 5.42
CA ALA A 363 -36.98 -3.81 5.42
C ALA A 363 -36.46 -4.80 6.47
N TRP A 364 -37.03 -4.79 7.68
CA TRP A 364 -36.63 -5.71 8.75
C TRP A 364 -37.03 -7.16 8.47
N ALA A 365 -38.24 -7.40 7.95
CA ALA A 365 -38.70 -8.72 7.56
C ALA A 365 -37.80 -9.33 6.48
N LEU A 366 -37.47 -8.56 5.44
CA LEU A 366 -36.57 -8.98 4.36
C LEU A 366 -35.14 -9.23 4.87
N TYR A 367 -34.65 -8.45 5.83
CA TYR A 367 -33.37 -8.71 6.48
C TYR A 367 -33.38 -10.06 7.25
N LEU A 368 -34.44 -10.36 8.01
CA LEU A 368 -34.57 -11.65 8.68
C LEU A 368 -34.69 -12.81 7.67
N GLN A 369 -35.36 -12.58 6.53
CA GLN A 369 -35.42 -13.56 5.44
C GLN A 369 -34.03 -13.80 4.82
N LEU A 370 -33.29 -12.74 4.48
CA LEU A 370 -31.92 -12.82 3.97
C LEU A 370 -31.03 -13.63 4.91
N LYS A 371 -31.13 -13.36 6.21
CA LYS A 371 -30.35 -14.05 7.23
C LYS A 371 -30.74 -15.51 7.42
N THR A 372 -32.01 -15.86 7.29
CA THR A 372 -32.46 -17.26 7.34
C THR A 372 -32.09 -18.03 6.07
N PHE A 373 -32.06 -17.38 4.91
CA PHE A 373 -31.56 -17.98 3.68
C PHE A 373 -30.05 -18.25 3.71
N LEU A 374 -29.25 -17.29 4.18
CA LEU A 374 -27.80 -17.43 4.22
C LEU A 374 -27.30 -18.25 5.42
N GLY A 375 -27.98 -18.18 6.57
CA GLY A 375 -27.60 -18.96 7.76
C GLY A 375 -26.14 -18.75 8.15
N SER A 376 -25.33 -19.81 8.04
CA SER A 376 -23.88 -19.79 8.29
C SER A 376 -23.04 -19.16 7.17
N GLU A 377 -23.60 -18.99 5.96
CA GLU A 377 -22.94 -18.36 4.81
C GLU A 377 -22.99 -16.83 4.84
N MET A 378 -23.68 -16.24 5.82
CA MET A 378 -23.77 -14.79 5.99
C MET A 378 -22.39 -14.23 6.36
N THR A 379 -21.80 -13.46 5.44
CA THR A 379 -20.45 -12.91 5.62
C THR A 379 -20.47 -11.58 6.37
N MET A 380 -19.31 -11.14 6.86
CA MET A 380 -19.17 -9.83 7.49
C MET A 380 -19.47 -8.68 6.53
N ASP A 381 -19.21 -8.86 5.23
CA ASP A 381 -19.50 -7.87 4.19
C ASP A 381 -21.00 -7.71 3.96
N ASP A 382 -21.76 -8.82 3.99
CA ASP A 382 -23.22 -8.79 3.84
C ASP A 382 -23.88 -7.94 4.95
N TYR A 383 -23.40 -8.06 6.20
CA TYR A 383 -23.85 -7.20 7.30
C TYR A 383 -23.45 -5.73 7.12
N ASP A 384 -22.24 -5.47 6.62
CA ASP A 384 -21.75 -4.12 6.37
C ASP A 384 -22.58 -3.42 5.31
N GLN A 385 -22.85 -4.06 4.18
CA GLN A 385 -23.66 -3.48 3.09
C GLN A 385 -25.06 -3.08 3.57
N VAL A 386 -25.75 -3.96 4.30
CA VAL A 386 -27.11 -3.67 4.80
C VAL A 386 -27.07 -2.59 5.89
N SER A 387 -26.11 -2.66 6.83
CA SER A 387 -26.02 -1.69 7.92
C SER A 387 -25.67 -0.29 7.40
N ILE A 388 -24.71 -0.15 6.48
CA ILE A 388 -24.34 1.12 5.85
C ILE A 388 -25.48 1.66 4.99
N GLY A 389 -26.14 0.81 4.20
CA GLY A 389 -27.29 1.20 3.39
C GLY A 389 -28.45 1.76 4.23
N LEU A 390 -28.71 1.18 5.40
CA LEU A 390 -29.74 1.69 6.32
C LEU A 390 -29.29 2.94 7.10
N LEU A 391 -27.99 3.07 7.42
CA LEU A 391 -27.44 4.30 7.98
C LEU A 391 -27.63 5.48 7.02
N THR A 392 -27.24 5.30 5.75
CA THR A 392 -27.37 6.35 4.72
C THR A 392 -28.83 6.69 4.42
N ALA A 393 -29.74 5.73 4.56
CA ALA A 393 -31.19 5.94 4.51
C ALA A 393 -31.78 6.63 5.77
N GLY A 394 -30.97 6.91 6.79
CA GLY A 394 -31.40 7.57 8.03
C GLY A 394 -32.12 6.65 9.02
N ARG A 395 -32.09 5.33 8.82
CA ARG A 395 -32.68 4.33 9.72
C ARG A 395 -31.64 3.81 10.71
N LEU A 396 -31.26 4.69 11.64
CA LEU A 396 -30.17 4.44 12.59
C LEU A 396 -30.46 3.25 13.51
N ASP A 397 -31.67 3.13 14.04
CA ASP A 397 -32.05 2.07 14.97
C ASP A 397 -32.00 0.66 14.35
N THR A 398 -32.41 0.51 13.09
CA THR A 398 -32.28 -0.76 12.37
C THR A 398 -30.82 -1.08 12.07
N ALA A 399 -30.03 -0.10 11.64
CA ALA A 399 -28.63 -0.33 11.31
C ALA A 399 -27.81 -0.80 12.53
N VAL A 400 -28.10 -0.26 13.72
CA VAL A 400 -27.50 -0.68 14.99
C VAL A 400 -27.85 -2.12 15.33
N ALA A 401 -29.10 -2.51 15.14
CA ALA A 401 -29.55 -3.86 15.44
C ALA A 401 -28.87 -4.90 14.52
N ILE A 402 -28.61 -4.53 13.26
CA ILE A 402 -27.85 -5.36 12.31
C ILE A 402 -26.37 -5.41 12.67
N PHE A 403 -25.77 -4.28 13.06
CA PHE A 403 -24.38 -4.29 13.55
C PHE A 403 -24.23 -5.10 14.85
N LYS A 404 -25.23 -5.07 15.75
CA LYS A 404 -25.31 -5.94 16.93
C LYS A 404 -25.32 -7.41 16.49
N ASP A 405 -26.17 -7.79 15.55
CA ASP A 405 -26.21 -9.16 15.03
C ASP A 405 -24.84 -9.58 14.49
N MET A 406 -24.17 -8.72 13.73
CA MET A 406 -22.81 -8.99 13.24
C MET A 406 -21.80 -9.27 14.36
N MET A 407 -21.90 -8.59 15.51
CA MET A 407 -21.02 -8.82 16.66
C MET A 407 -21.39 -10.05 17.49
N VAL A 408 -22.64 -10.49 17.40
CA VAL A 408 -23.18 -11.61 18.17
C VAL A 408 -23.07 -12.93 17.39
N THR A 409 -23.08 -12.85 16.05
CA THR A 409 -22.94 -14.01 15.15
C THR A 409 -21.62 -14.73 15.45
N GLY A 410 -21.71 -16.03 15.74
CA GLY A 410 -20.56 -16.88 16.09
C GLY A 410 -20.12 -16.84 17.57
N GLN A 411 -20.59 -15.87 18.37
CA GLN A 411 -20.23 -15.77 19.80
C GLN A 411 -21.41 -16.08 20.74
N ASP A 412 -22.58 -15.50 20.51
CA ASP A 412 -23.74 -15.61 21.41
C ASP A 412 -25.06 -15.77 20.63
N PRO A 413 -25.33 -16.96 20.04
CA PRO A 413 -26.49 -17.18 19.17
C PRO A 413 -27.85 -16.90 19.84
N SER A 414 -27.91 -16.84 21.17
CA SER A 414 -29.13 -16.59 21.94
C SER A 414 -29.67 -15.16 21.79
N ASN A 415 -28.78 -14.19 21.56
CA ASN A 415 -29.10 -12.77 21.46
C ASN A 415 -29.22 -12.30 20.00
N ASP A 416 -29.22 -13.26 19.08
CA ASP A 416 -29.34 -13.03 17.67
C ASP A 416 -30.76 -12.61 17.29
N SER A 417 -30.92 -11.67 16.36
CA SER A 417 -32.27 -11.19 16.01
C SER A 417 -33.19 -12.27 15.42
N THR A 418 -32.65 -13.34 14.83
CA THR A 418 -33.45 -14.49 14.39
C THR A 418 -33.90 -15.36 15.57
N ALA A 419 -33.05 -15.54 16.57
CA ALA A 419 -33.37 -16.27 17.81
C ALA A 419 -34.40 -15.52 18.65
N LEU A 420 -34.25 -14.20 18.77
CA LEU A 420 -35.23 -13.33 19.42
C LEU A 420 -36.59 -13.40 18.71
N TYR A 421 -36.61 -13.37 17.38
CA TYR A 421 -37.84 -13.55 16.60
C TYR A 421 -38.52 -14.91 16.83
N LYS A 422 -37.75 -16.02 16.88
CA LYS A 422 -38.29 -17.36 17.23
C LYS A 422 -38.91 -17.38 18.61
N SER A 423 -38.18 -16.86 19.60
CA SER A 423 -38.61 -16.86 21.00
C SER A 423 -39.90 -16.06 21.20
N ALA A 424 -40.03 -14.92 20.51
CA ALA A 424 -41.21 -14.07 20.61
C ALA A 424 -42.46 -14.68 19.96
N LEU A 425 -42.30 -15.54 18.96
CA LEU A 425 -43.40 -16.27 18.30
C LEU A 425 -43.66 -17.66 18.88
N GLY A 426 -42.86 -18.11 19.86
CA GLY A 426 -42.99 -19.44 20.45
C GLY A 426 -42.74 -20.60 19.46
N LEU A 427 -42.02 -20.35 18.36
CA LEU A 427 -41.78 -21.34 17.31
C LEU A 427 -40.70 -22.34 17.73
N ALA A 428 -41.04 -23.62 17.79
CA ALA A 428 -40.09 -24.71 18.01
C ALA A 428 -39.64 -25.31 16.67
N GLY A 429 -38.36 -25.14 16.29
CA GLY A 429 -37.76 -25.71 15.08
C GLY A 429 -36.91 -24.75 14.24
N ASN A 430 -36.58 -25.17 13.01
CA ASN A 430 -35.85 -24.35 12.04
C ASN A 430 -36.79 -23.29 11.44
N LEU A 431 -36.34 -22.03 11.37
CA LEU A 431 -37.10 -20.95 10.75
C LEU A 431 -36.94 -21.08 9.24
N HIS A 432 -38.05 -21.21 8.52
CA HIS A 432 -38.05 -21.09 7.07
C HIS A 432 -38.25 -19.62 6.67
N ALA A 433 -37.50 -19.15 5.68
CA ALA A 433 -37.59 -17.77 5.21
C ALA A 433 -39.01 -17.39 4.74
N SER A 434 -39.74 -18.33 4.13
CA SER A 434 -41.14 -18.17 3.72
C SER A 434 -42.13 -18.02 4.87
N SER A 435 -41.73 -18.34 6.10
CA SER A 435 -42.57 -18.21 7.31
C SER A 435 -42.44 -16.84 7.99
N ILE A 436 -41.57 -15.95 7.49
CA ILE A 436 -41.40 -14.60 8.03
C ILE A 436 -42.35 -13.66 7.29
N ASN A 437 -43.38 -13.18 7.98
CA ASN A 437 -44.40 -12.28 7.44
C ASN A 437 -44.39 -10.91 8.13
N GLU A 438 -44.74 -9.86 7.40
CA GLU A 438 -44.76 -8.47 7.88
C GLU A 438 -45.69 -8.31 9.10
N ASN A 439 -46.83 -9.00 9.07
CA ASN A 439 -47.81 -8.99 10.14
C ASN A 439 -47.26 -9.58 11.44
N ASP A 440 -46.38 -10.58 11.36
CA ASP A 440 -45.82 -11.24 12.54
C ASP A 440 -44.65 -10.43 13.12
N VAL A 441 -43.86 -9.77 12.28
CA VAL A 441 -42.86 -8.76 12.71
C VAL A 441 -43.54 -7.58 13.43
N ASN A 442 -44.70 -7.13 12.92
CA ASN A 442 -45.50 -6.10 13.58
C ASN A 442 -46.05 -6.54 14.94
N LYS A 443 -46.58 -7.77 15.05
CA LYS A 443 -47.08 -8.33 16.32
C LYS A 443 -45.98 -8.44 17.38
N VAL A 444 -44.78 -8.86 16.98
CA VAL A 444 -43.62 -9.02 17.89
C VAL A 444 -43.07 -7.65 18.35
N SER A 445 -43.54 -6.54 17.78
CA SER A 445 -43.05 -5.18 17.99
C SER A 445 -41.58 -5.00 17.58
N LEU A 446 -41.34 -4.18 16.56
CA LEU A 446 -39.99 -3.85 16.07
C LEU A 446 -39.04 -3.35 17.17
N SER A 447 -39.58 -2.71 18.22
CA SER A 447 -38.82 -2.24 19.36
C SER A 447 -38.14 -3.37 20.12
N VAL A 448 -38.79 -4.53 20.26
CA VAL A 448 -38.27 -5.72 20.97
C VAL A 448 -37.11 -6.36 20.19
N LEU A 449 -37.26 -6.48 18.88
CA LEU A 449 -36.25 -7.07 17.99
C LEU A 449 -35.01 -6.18 17.83
N LYS A 450 -35.19 -4.85 17.93
CA LYS A 450 -34.12 -3.86 17.84
C LYS A 450 -33.52 -3.46 19.19
N VAL A 451 -33.97 -4.06 20.30
CA VAL A 451 -33.38 -3.75 21.61
C VAL A 451 -31.90 -4.07 21.57
N LEU A 452 -31.09 -3.04 21.83
CA LEU A 452 -29.66 -3.20 22.03
C LEU A 452 -29.43 -3.60 23.51
N PRO A 453 -28.87 -4.78 23.79
CA PRO A 453 -28.51 -5.20 25.15
C PRO A 453 -27.68 -4.14 25.88
N ARG A 454 -27.87 -3.98 27.19
CA ARG A 454 -27.14 -2.99 28.01
C ARG A 454 -25.61 -3.09 27.85
N ARG A 455 -25.08 -4.31 27.67
CA ARG A 455 -23.65 -4.55 27.44
C ARG A 455 -23.10 -3.81 26.21
N PHE A 456 -23.93 -3.52 25.20
CA PHE A 456 -23.53 -2.82 23.98
C PHE A 456 -23.89 -1.32 23.98
N GLN A 457 -24.61 -0.82 25.00
CA GLN A 457 -24.91 0.60 25.17
C GLN A 457 -23.74 1.35 25.82
N ASN A 458 -22.54 1.23 25.25
CA ASN A 458 -21.33 1.83 25.81
C ASN A 458 -20.49 2.49 24.71
N ARG A 459 -19.59 3.40 25.11
CA ARG A 459 -18.72 4.14 24.18
C ARG A 459 -17.81 3.24 23.32
N PHE A 460 -17.38 2.09 23.85
CA PHE A 460 -16.45 1.20 23.17
C PHE A 460 -17.12 0.45 22.02
N PHE A 461 -18.38 0.05 22.18
CA PHE A 461 -19.17 -0.56 21.11
C PHE A 461 -19.29 0.38 19.90
N TYR A 462 -19.69 1.64 20.14
CA TYR A 462 -19.76 2.64 19.08
C TYR A 462 -18.37 2.98 18.52
N ALA A 463 -17.34 3.05 19.35
CA ALA A 463 -15.96 3.25 18.88
C ALA A 463 -15.49 2.15 17.93
N SER A 464 -15.79 0.89 18.22
CA SER A 464 -15.47 -0.25 17.35
C SER A 464 -16.22 -0.15 16.02
N TRP A 465 -17.51 0.23 16.05
CA TRP A 465 -18.29 0.43 14.82
C TRP A 465 -17.74 1.56 13.96
N MET A 466 -17.48 2.72 14.56
CA MET A 466 -16.88 3.86 13.87
C MET A 466 -15.49 3.53 13.31
N LYS A 467 -14.65 2.81 14.06
CA LYS A 467 -13.34 2.37 13.57
C LYS A 467 -13.48 1.49 12.32
N LYS A 468 -14.46 0.59 12.29
CA LYS A 468 -14.76 -0.25 11.12
C LYS A 468 -15.20 0.61 9.93
N LEU A 469 -16.18 1.49 10.14
CA LEU A 469 -16.71 2.39 9.09
C LEU A 469 -15.62 3.30 8.50
N ILE A 470 -14.80 3.93 9.36
CA ILE A 470 -13.65 4.76 8.92
C ILE A 470 -12.62 3.91 8.15
N GLY A 471 -12.39 2.67 8.57
CA GLY A 471 -11.52 1.72 7.87
C GLY A 471 -12.01 1.35 6.47
N MET A 472 -13.32 1.31 6.26
CA MET A 472 -13.96 1.07 4.95
C MET A 472 -14.02 2.32 4.06
N GLY A 473 -13.68 3.50 4.58
CA GLY A 473 -13.80 4.78 3.88
C GLY A 473 -15.16 5.47 4.07
N GLU A 474 -16.07 4.86 4.81
CA GLU A 474 -17.44 5.32 5.06
C GLU A 474 -17.49 6.33 6.23
N VAL A 475 -16.76 7.45 6.08
CA VAL A 475 -16.58 8.43 7.18
C VAL A 475 -17.86 9.19 7.50
N ASP A 476 -18.66 9.54 6.49
CA ASP A 476 -19.96 10.21 6.71
C ASP A 476 -20.96 9.28 7.43
N SER A 477 -20.93 7.98 7.14
CA SER A 477 -21.69 6.96 7.89
C SER A 477 -21.21 6.85 9.34
N ALA A 478 -19.90 6.93 9.60
CA ALA A 478 -19.36 6.99 10.96
C ALA A 478 -19.82 8.26 11.71
N ALA A 479 -19.98 9.39 11.01
CA ALA A 479 -20.55 10.61 11.58
C ALA A 479 -22.01 10.45 12.00
N LEU A 480 -22.82 9.63 11.31
CA LEU A 480 -24.18 9.31 11.72
C LEU A 480 -24.23 8.47 13.00
N VAL A 481 -23.22 7.61 13.23
CA VAL A 481 -23.11 6.84 14.49
C VAL A 481 -22.94 7.76 15.70
N ILE A 482 -22.28 8.92 15.55
CA ILE A 482 -22.21 9.92 16.63
C ILE A 482 -23.59 10.49 16.97
N GLU A 483 -24.42 10.79 15.98
CA GLU A 483 -25.78 11.29 16.21
C GLU A 483 -26.59 10.26 17.01
N LEU A 484 -26.51 9.00 16.60
CA LEU A 484 -27.11 7.89 17.31
C LEU A 484 -26.58 7.75 18.75
N MET A 485 -25.27 7.93 19.00
CA MET A 485 -24.72 7.90 20.35
C MET A 485 -25.47 8.90 21.25
N TYR A 486 -25.68 10.13 20.76
CA TYR A 486 -26.46 11.13 21.50
C TYR A 486 -27.93 10.74 21.67
N GLU A 487 -28.58 10.19 20.64
CA GLU A 487 -29.98 9.72 20.72
C GLU A 487 -30.16 8.62 21.77
N ARG A 488 -29.14 7.78 21.96
CA ARG A 488 -29.11 6.71 22.99
C ARG A 488 -28.56 7.19 24.34
N GLY A 489 -28.33 8.49 24.52
CA GLY A 489 -27.82 9.06 25.77
C GLY A 489 -26.35 8.75 26.08
N VAL A 490 -25.60 8.21 25.11
CA VAL A 490 -24.16 7.94 25.24
C VAL A 490 -23.39 9.14 24.71
N LYS A 491 -22.68 9.86 25.59
CA LYS A 491 -21.91 11.04 25.19
C LYS A 491 -20.63 10.61 24.44
N PRO A 492 -20.35 11.17 23.25
CA PRO A 492 -19.10 10.88 22.55
C PRO A 492 -17.92 11.60 23.21
N ASP A 493 -16.82 10.86 23.38
CA ASP A 493 -15.51 11.40 23.76
C ASP A 493 -14.75 12.00 22.56
N SER A 494 -13.72 12.81 22.85
CA SER A 494 -12.86 13.44 21.83
C SER A 494 -12.19 12.43 20.89
N LYS A 495 -11.88 11.22 21.35
CA LYS A 495 -11.33 10.13 20.51
C LYS A 495 -12.24 9.76 19.34
N HIS A 496 -13.55 9.75 19.54
CA HIS A 496 -14.49 9.41 18.48
C HIS A 496 -14.49 10.47 17.38
N LEU A 497 -14.56 11.74 17.79
CA LEU A 497 -14.55 12.87 16.85
C LEU A 497 -13.20 13.04 16.16
N ASN A 498 -12.09 12.83 16.86
CA ASN A 498 -10.75 12.82 16.27
C ASN A 498 -10.63 11.77 15.15
N GLY A 499 -11.24 10.59 15.34
CA GLY A 499 -11.33 9.57 14.30
C GLY A 499 -12.03 10.06 13.03
N ILE A 500 -13.15 10.76 13.18
CA ILE A 500 -13.93 11.33 12.07
C ILE A 500 -13.18 12.48 11.39
N ILE A 501 -12.61 13.41 12.17
CA ILE A 501 -11.78 14.51 11.64
C ILE A 501 -10.64 13.92 10.80
N ALA A 502 -9.91 12.95 11.33
CA ALA A 502 -8.82 12.30 10.62
C ALA A 502 -9.31 11.49 9.39
N GLY A 503 -10.53 10.96 9.43
CA GLY A 503 -11.17 10.29 8.29
C GLY A 503 -11.46 11.26 7.15
N TRP A 504 -12.16 12.37 7.42
CA TRP A 504 -12.49 13.38 6.43
C TRP A 504 -11.25 14.08 5.84
N LEU A 505 -10.21 14.31 6.65
CA LEU A 505 -8.95 14.87 6.15
C LEU A 505 -8.19 13.88 5.24
N ARG A 506 -8.35 12.56 5.46
CA ARG A 506 -7.79 11.52 4.59
C ARG A 506 -8.55 11.40 3.27
N GLU A 507 -9.86 11.56 3.28
CA GLU A 507 -10.68 11.60 2.05
C GLU A 507 -10.23 12.73 1.12
N GLY A 508 -9.88 13.90 1.68
CA GLY A 508 -9.21 14.96 0.93
C GLY A 508 -10.13 15.81 0.03
N ASN A 509 -11.42 15.50 -0.06
CA ASN A 509 -12.40 16.33 -0.75
C ASN A 509 -12.53 17.71 -0.07
N SER A 510 -12.83 18.77 -0.83
CA SER A 510 -12.96 20.14 -0.29
C SER A 510 -14.05 20.23 0.79
N SER A 511 -15.20 19.59 0.53
CA SER A 511 -16.31 19.47 1.48
C SER A 511 -15.90 18.72 2.76
N ALA A 512 -15.29 17.55 2.63
CA ALA A 512 -14.82 16.75 3.77
C ALA A 512 -13.80 17.52 4.64
N ARG A 513 -12.84 18.19 4.00
CA ARG A 513 -11.85 19.04 4.69
C ARG A 513 -12.53 20.15 5.47
N ASN A 514 -13.52 20.82 4.89
CA ASN A 514 -14.26 21.89 5.56
C ASN A 514 -15.05 21.37 6.78
N LYS A 515 -15.73 20.21 6.65
CA LYS A 515 -16.37 19.52 7.78
C LYS A 515 -15.37 19.22 8.90
N ALA A 516 -14.19 18.70 8.55
CA ALA A 516 -13.14 18.34 9.51
C ALA A 516 -12.57 19.56 10.25
N GLU A 517 -12.22 20.62 9.52
CA GLU A 517 -11.69 21.85 10.12
C GLU A 517 -12.73 22.51 11.03
N ARG A 518 -13.99 22.65 10.58
CA ARG A 518 -15.07 23.21 11.42
C ARG A 518 -15.25 22.42 12.71
N LEU A 519 -15.29 21.08 12.62
CA LEU A 519 -15.42 20.22 13.79
C LEU A 519 -14.23 20.38 14.74
N ALA A 520 -13.01 20.31 14.23
CA ALA A 520 -11.80 20.40 15.05
C ALA A 520 -11.69 21.76 15.77
N TRP A 521 -11.96 22.86 15.06
CA TRP A 521 -11.93 24.20 15.65
C TRP A 521 -13.06 24.42 16.66
N SER A 522 -14.24 23.85 16.45
CA SER A 522 -15.32 23.88 17.45
C SER A 522 -14.94 23.14 18.73
N MET A 523 -14.26 21.99 18.63
CA MET A 523 -13.73 21.25 19.80
C MET A 523 -12.67 22.07 20.54
N ILE A 524 -11.81 22.79 19.81
CA ILE A 524 -10.78 23.67 20.38
C ILE A 524 -11.43 24.84 21.11
N GLN A 525 -12.41 25.51 20.50
CA GLN A 525 -13.15 26.59 21.15
C GLN A 525 -13.81 26.11 22.45
N HIS A 526 -14.46 24.94 22.42
CA HIS A 526 -15.09 24.37 23.61
C HIS A 526 -14.08 24.09 24.72
N ARG A 527 -12.88 23.58 24.38
CA ARG A 527 -11.79 23.40 25.34
C ARG A 527 -11.32 24.73 25.93
N ILE A 528 -11.11 25.75 25.10
CA ILE A 528 -10.70 27.09 25.53
C ILE A 528 -11.74 27.65 26.49
N ASN A 529 -13.02 27.66 26.11
CA ASN A 529 -14.11 28.13 26.98
C ASN A 529 -14.10 27.41 28.33
N THR A 530 -14.03 26.07 28.32
CA THR A 530 -14.02 25.26 29.55
C THR A 530 -12.85 25.60 30.48
N VAL A 531 -11.69 25.94 29.92
CA VAL A 531 -10.48 26.29 30.69
C VAL A 531 -10.59 27.71 31.24
N TRP A 532 -11.04 28.65 30.42
CA TRP A 532 -11.19 30.05 30.81
C TRP A 532 -12.28 30.25 31.85
N GLU A 533 -13.42 29.56 31.71
CA GLU A 533 -14.47 29.53 32.75
C GLU A 533 -13.96 29.04 34.11
N ARG A 534 -12.96 28.14 34.13
CA ARG A 534 -12.42 27.57 35.38
C ARG A 534 -11.35 28.43 36.03
N PHE A 535 -10.47 29.02 35.23
CA PHE A 535 -9.27 29.70 35.75
C PHE A 535 -9.33 31.22 35.66
N GLN A 536 -10.20 31.78 34.80
CA GLN A 536 -10.33 33.21 34.52
C GLN A 536 -11.80 33.59 34.24
N PRO A 537 -12.73 33.34 35.19
CA PRO A 537 -14.17 33.55 34.97
C PRO A 537 -14.56 35.01 34.69
N GLU A 538 -13.72 35.97 35.10
CA GLU A 538 -13.93 37.41 34.90
C GLU A 538 -13.52 37.89 33.50
N GLN A 539 -12.81 37.07 32.73
CA GLN A 539 -12.33 37.42 31.39
C GLN A 539 -13.08 36.64 30.32
N ASN A 540 -13.43 37.32 29.22
CA ASN A 540 -14.05 36.67 28.07
C ASN A 540 -13.06 35.70 27.42
N SER A 541 -13.51 34.47 27.14
CA SER A 541 -12.68 33.48 26.47
C SER A 541 -12.30 33.95 25.06
N PRO A 542 -11.05 33.71 24.61
CA PRO A 542 -10.62 34.08 23.29
C PRO A 542 -11.43 33.28 22.26
N GLN A 543 -11.97 34.00 21.27
CA GLN A 543 -12.72 33.40 20.18
C GLN A 543 -11.76 33.00 19.04
N VAL A 544 -11.94 31.77 18.55
CA VAL A 544 -11.20 31.20 17.44
C VAL A 544 -11.64 31.90 16.15
N GLN A 545 -10.68 32.50 15.45
CA GLN A 545 -10.88 33.31 14.25
C GLN A 545 -10.43 32.54 13.00
N VAL A 546 -11.21 31.53 12.60
CA VAL A 546 -10.93 30.75 11.39
C VAL A 546 -11.95 31.10 10.32
N LYS A 547 -11.46 31.60 9.17
CA LYS A 547 -12.31 31.87 8.01
C LYS A 547 -12.67 30.53 7.36
N HIS A 548 -13.94 30.14 7.46
CA HIS A 548 -14.44 29.00 6.72
C HIS A 548 -14.97 29.46 5.37
N GLU A 549 -14.43 28.92 4.28
CA GLU A 549 -15.06 29.08 2.96
C GLU A 549 -16.50 28.54 3.04
N GLN A 550 -17.47 29.36 2.64
CA GLN A 550 -18.83 28.90 2.46
C GLN A 550 -18.89 28.11 1.16
N VAL A 551 -18.61 26.81 1.23
CA VAL A 551 -18.88 25.92 0.11
C VAL A 551 -20.39 25.70 0.06
N GLU A 552 -21.06 26.36 -0.88
CA GLU A 552 -22.49 26.17 -1.15
C GLU A 552 -22.80 24.67 -1.26
N GLY A 553 -23.84 24.20 -0.56
CA GLY A 553 -24.28 22.80 -0.59
C GLY A 553 -23.72 21.86 0.49
N THR A 554 -22.80 22.29 1.35
CA THR A 554 -22.26 21.40 2.40
C THR A 554 -23.21 21.30 3.62
N ARG A 555 -24.05 20.27 3.66
CA ARG A 555 -24.90 19.98 4.85
C ARG A 555 -24.00 19.56 6.02
N LEU A 556 -23.89 20.42 7.03
CA LEU A 556 -23.17 20.09 8.26
C LEU A 556 -23.88 18.95 9.02
N PRO A 557 -23.15 17.98 9.57
CA PRO A 557 -23.72 16.94 10.42
C PRO A 557 -24.47 17.54 11.62
N ARG A 558 -25.64 16.97 11.94
CA ARG A 558 -26.53 17.46 13.00
C ARG A 558 -25.86 17.44 14.38
N PHE A 559 -25.03 16.45 14.65
CA PHE A 559 -24.33 16.33 15.94
C PHE A 559 -23.44 17.54 16.25
N MET A 560 -23.00 18.31 15.24
CA MET A 560 -22.23 19.54 15.46
C MET A 560 -23.05 20.67 16.09
N GLN A 561 -24.38 20.57 16.07
CA GLN A 561 -25.29 21.48 16.76
C GLN A 561 -25.53 21.08 18.22
N ARG A 562 -25.10 19.87 18.60
CA ARG A 562 -25.20 19.35 19.98
C ARG A 562 -23.92 19.72 20.77
N ALA A 563 -23.89 19.38 22.05
CA ALA A 563 -22.72 19.63 22.90
C ALA A 563 -21.54 18.73 22.54
N ILE A 564 -20.49 19.30 21.95
CA ILE A 564 -19.29 18.60 21.47
C ILE A 564 -18.27 18.44 22.62
N PRO A 565 -17.55 17.30 22.74
CA PRO A 565 -16.48 17.14 23.73
C PRO A 565 -15.33 18.15 23.51
N PRO A 566 -14.63 18.57 24.59
CA PRO A 566 -13.49 19.46 24.46
C PRO A 566 -12.33 18.78 23.72
N ALA A 567 -11.58 19.56 22.94
CA ALA A 567 -10.40 19.08 22.23
C ALA A 567 -9.35 18.45 23.16
N SER A 568 -8.73 17.38 22.68
CA SER A 568 -7.51 16.77 23.24
C SER A 568 -6.28 17.14 22.40
N ILE A 569 -5.07 16.82 22.89
CA ILE A 569 -3.80 16.98 22.14
C ILE A 569 -3.81 16.30 20.78
N GLU A 570 -4.56 15.20 20.64
CA GLU A 570 -4.72 14.49 19.36
C GLU A 570 -5.44 15.37 18.32
N THR A 571 -6.48 16.11 18.71
CA THR A 571 -7.18 17.08 17.84
C THR A 571 -6.20 18.10 17.26
N PHE A 572 -5.34 18.66 18.13
CA PHE A 572 -4.29 19.60 17.73
C PHE A 572 -3.26 18.93 16.83
N SER A 573 -2.87 17.69 17.12
CA SER A 573 -1.90 16.95 16.31
C SER A 573 -2.43 16.64 14.91
N ILE A 574 -3.74 16.32 14.79
CA ILE A 574 -4.40 16.09 13.50
C ILE A 574 -4.40 17.36 12.64
N LEU A 575 -4.80 18.50 13.22
CA LEU A 575 -4.76 19.79 12.50
C LEU A 575 -3.33 20.21 12.16
N LEU A 576 -2.38 20.00 13.07
CA LEU A 576 -0.97 20.30 12.82
C LEU A 576 -0.45 19.52 11.62
N LEU A 577 -0.74 18.22 11.54
CA LEU A 577 -0.34 17.39 10.41
C LEU A 577 -0.97 17.87 9.09
N HIS A 578 -2.23 18.30 9.14
CA HIS A 578 -2.94 18.85 7.99
C HIS A 578 -2.31 20.15 7.47
N TYR A 579 -2.11 21.15 8.33
CA TYR A 579 -1.55 22.44 7.94
C TYR A 579 -0.07 22.34 7.55
N THR A 580 0.73 21.56 8.26
CA THR A 580 2.16 21.37 7.91
C THR A 580 2.36 20.66 6.57
N ARG A 581 1.47 19.74 6.17
CA ARG A 581 1.52 19.10 4.84
C ARG A 581 1.16 20.06 3.71
N ARG A 582 0.39 21.11 4.01
CA ARG A 582 0.00 22.16 3.06
C ARG A 582 0.99 23.33 3.01
N GLY A 583 1.96 23.37 3.94
CA GLY A 583 2.87 24.50 4.09
C GLY A 583 2.19 25.76 4.63
N ASP A 584 1.05 25.62 5.31
CA ASP A 584 0.29 26.74 5.88
C ASP A 584 0.85 27.12 7.27
N GLU A 585 1.97 27.83 7.26
CA GLU A 585 2.73 28.20 8.47
C GLU A 585 1.96 29.13 9.41
N ASP A 586 1.10 29.99 8.86
CA ASP A 586 0.32 30.94 9.65
C ASP A 586 -0.73 30.19 10.48
N MET A 587 -1.40 29.22 9.89
CA MET A 587 -2.31 28.34 10.62
C MET A 587 -1.59 27.45 11.64
N VAL A 588 -0.36 27.00 11.36
CA VAL A 588 0.45 26.27 12.35
C VAL A 588 0.78 27.15 13.55
N LYS A 589 1.23 28.39 13.34
CA LYS A 589 1.50 29.34 14.44
C LYS A 589 0.25 29.65 15.25
N TYR A 590 -0.87 29.86 14.56
CA TYR A 590 -2.16 30.11 15.20
C TYR A 590 -2.61 28.91 16.05
N LEU A 591 -2.48 27.69 15.54
CA LEU A 591 -2.79 26.46 16.27
C LEU A 591 -1.91 26.29 17.52
N VAL A 592 -0.62 26.61 17.44
CA VAL A 592 0.30 26.58 18.60
C VAL A 592 -0.09 27.62 19.65
N LYS A 593 -0.51 28.83 19.25
CA LYS A 593 -1.07 29.83 20.17
C LYS A 593 -2.31 29.28 20.89
N CYS A 594 -3.27 28.75 20.12
CA CYS A 594 -4.50 28.18 20.67
C CYS A 594 -4.25 26.97 21.59
N LEU A 595 -3.16 26.21 21.39
CA LEU A 595 -2.76 25.13 22.29
C LEU A 595 -2.43 25.68 23.70
N GLY A 596 -1.77 26.85 23.75
CA GLY A 596 -1.51 27.60 24.97
C GLY A 596 -2.80 28.12 25.62
N ASP A 597 -3.67 28.75 24.84
CA ASP A 597 -4.98 29.25 25.31
C ASP A 597 -5.87 28.11 25.85
N ALA A 598 -5.77 26.92 25.27
CA ALA A 598 -6.45 25.69 25.70
C ALA A 598 -5.79 24.99 26.90
N GLN A 599 -4.65 25.50 27.37
CA GLN A 599 -3.80 24.92 28.42
C GLN A 599 -3.57 23.42 28.24
N ILE A 600 -3.29 22.98 27.01
CA ILE A 600 -2.93 21.59 26.71
C ILE A 600 -1.41 21.50 26.60
N ARG A 601 -0.81 20.58 27.35
CA ARG A 601 0.62 20.32 27.25
C ARG A 601 0.92 19.54 25.95
N PRO A 602 1.83 20.04 25.09
CA PRO A 602 2.27 19.28 23.92
C PRO A 602 3.01 18.00 24.35
N ASN A 603 2.87 16.94 23.55
CA ASN A 603 3.57 15.67 23.74
C ASN A 603 4.65 15.47 22.66
N SER A 604 5.43 14.38 22.77
CA SER A 604 6.49 14.05 21.80
C SER A 604 5.95 13.95 20.37
N TYR A 605 4.78 13.36 20.18
CA TYR A 605 4.11 13.26 18.87
C TYR A 605 3.87 14.64 18.22
N PHE A 606 3.36 15.62 18.99
CA PHE A 606 3.15 16.98 18.50
C PHE A 606 4.48 17.67 18.18
N MET A 607 5.50 17.49 19.02
CA MET A 607 6.86 17.99 18.77
C MET A 607 7.45 17.42 17.49
N ASN A 608 7.37 16.10 17.30
CA ASN A 608 7.96 15.41 16.14
C ASN A 608 7.37 15.92 14.82
N HIS A 609 6.07 16.21 14.76
CA HIS A 609 5.46 16.80 13.55
C HIS A 609 6.01 18.19 13.22
N LEU A 610 6.30 19.01 14.23
CA LEU A 610 6.95 20.31 14.00
C LEU A 610 8.40 20.14 13.53
N LEU A 611 9.14 19.18 14.11
CA LEU A 611 10.51 18.87 13.68
C LEU A 611 10.55 18.36 12.24
N TYR A 612 9.68 17.42 11.88
CA TYR A 612 9.56 16.93 10.50
C TYR A 612 9.11 18.02 9.52
N ALA A 613 8.30 18.99 9.95
CA ALA A 613 7.97 20.15 9.12
C ALA A 613 9.20 20.99 8.79
N GLU A 614 10.07 21.26 9.77
CA GLU A 614 11.35 21.95 9.52
C GLU A 614 12.32 21.10 8.68
N LEU A 615 12.33 19.79 8.90
CA LEU A 615 13.17 18.86 8.13
C LEU A 615 12.80 18.89 6.64
N ARG A 616 11.50 18.95 6.31
CA ARG A 616 11.02 19.09 4.93
C ARG A 616 11.46 20.40 4.28
N LYS A 617 11.60 21.48 5.06
CA LYS A 617 12.18 22.76 4.60
C LYS A 617 13.70 22.71 4.47
N GLN A 618 14.34 21.65 4.95
CA GLN A 618 15.80 21.50 5.05
C GLN A 618 16.47 22.58 5.92
N ASP A 619 15.74 23.15 6.87
CA ASP A 619 16.26 24.15 7.81
C ASP A 619 16.82 23.48 9.07
N VAL A 620 18.12 23.17 9.02
CA VAL A 620 18.85 22.49 10.10
C VAL A 620 18.88 23.34 11.38
N ARG A 621 19.03 24.67 11.25
CA ARG A 621 19.13 25.58 12.40
C ARG A 621 17.81 25.69 13.13
N SER A 622 16.73 25.95 12.40
CA SER A 622 15.37 26.04 12.95
C SER A 622 14.99 24.74 13.65
N LEU A 623 15.25 23.59 13.02
CA LEU A 623 14.96 22.27 13.59
C LEU A 623 15.69 22.06 14.91
N TRP A 624 17.00 22.31 14.96
CA TRP A 624 17.79 22.12 16.16
C TRP A 624 17.37 23.06 17.30
N SER A 625 17.15 24.34 16.99
CA SER A 625 16.67 25.32 17.97
C SER A 625 15.29 24.95 18.53
N LYS A 626 14.37 24.49 17.68
CA LYS A 626 13.05 24.00 18.12
C LYS A 626 13.17 22.77 19.00
N PHE A 627 14.01 21.80 18.63
CA PHE A 627 14.25 20.62 19.46
C PHE A 627 14.74 21.04 20.86
N GLN A 628 15.80 21.86 20.95
CA GLN A 628 16.33 22.32 22.24
C GLN A 628 15.29 23.06 23.10
N THR A 629 14.50 23.93 22.47
CA THR A 629 13.48 24.71 23.18
C THR A 629 12.34 23.81 23.69
N MET A 630 11.89 22.88 22.86
CA MET A 630 10.76 22.01 23.17
C MET A 630 11.14 20.87 24.12
N SER A 631 12.36 20.33 24.01
CA SER A 631 12.85 19.23 24.84
C SER A 631 12.97 19.60 26.34
N ALA A 632 13.01 20.90 26.66
CA ALA A 632 12.99 21.38 28.04
C ALA A 632 11.66 21.07 28.76
N ALA A 633 10.54 21.05 28.02
CA ALA A 633 9.21 20.81 28.58
C ALA A 633 8.62 19.46 28.14
N ILE A 634 9.05 18.94 27.00
CA ILE A 634 8.52 17.73 26.36
C ILE A 634 9.61 16.67 26.39
N ARG A 635 9.29 15.48 26.91
CA ARG A 635 10.21 14.35 26.85
C ARG A 635 10.34 13.86 25.40
N PRO A 636 11.56 13.82 24.82
CA PRO A 636 11.80 13.21 23.52
C PRO A 636 11.41 11.74 23.52
N ASP A 637 11.11 11.20 22.35
CA ASP A 637 10.97 9.77 22.12
C ASP A 637 11.90 9.29 21.00
N LEU A 638 11.84 8.00 20.70
CA LEU A 638 12.68 7.39 19.68
C LEU A 638 12.47 8.03 18.28
N GLU A 639 11.23 8.41 17.98
CA GLU A 639 10.87 9.07 16.73
C GLU A 639 11.45 10.49 16.66
N THR A 640 11.57 11.19 17.80
CA THR A 640 12.31 12.47 17.89
C THR A 640 13.75 12.27 17.41
N TYR A 641 14.44 11.24 17.93
CA TYR A 641 15.83 10.98 17.53
C TYR A 641 15.93 10.48 16.09
N ALA A 642 14.96 9.73 15.57
CA ALA A 642 14.90 9.39 14.15
C ALA A 642 14.89 10.65 13.27
N CYS A 643 14.03 11.62 13.59
CA CYS A 643 14.00 12.91 12.90
C CYS A 643 15.33 13.68 13.02
N LEU A 644 15.97 13.66 14.19
CA LEU A 644 17.27 14.32 14.39
C LEU A 644 18.38 13.66 13.56
N TRP A 645 18.40 12.33 13.44
CA TRP A 645 19.38 11.60 12.63
C TRP A 645 19.14 11.75 11.13
N ASP A 646 17.88 11.92 10.71
CA ASP A 646 17.57 12.32 9.33
C ASP A 646 18.02 13.76 9.04
N CYS A 647 17.89 14.67 10.01
CA CYS A 647 18.46 16.02 9.92
C CYS A 647 20.00 15.97 9.87
N ALA A 648 20.61 15.16 10.73
CA ALA A 648 22.06 14.96 10.80
C ALA A 648 22.62 14.42 9.48
N LYS A 649 21.85 13.59 8.75
CA LYS A 649 22.19 13.16 7.40
C LYS A 649 22.40 14.34 6.45
N LEU A 650 21.47 15.31 6.48
CA LEU A 650 21.55 16.50 5.64
C LEU A 650 22.76 17.35 6.01
N GLN A 651 23.01 17.49 7.31
CA GLN A 651 24.10 18.27 7.88
C GLN A 651 25.49 17.68 7.57
N TYR A 652 25.67 16.37 7.74
CA TYR A 652 26.98 15.72 7.59
C TYR A 652 27.29 15.33 6.14
N ASP A 653 26.29 15.29 5.26
CA ASP A 653 26.50 15.16 3.82
C ASP A 653 27.09 16.46 3.24
N ARG A 654 28.42 16.61 3.35
CA ARG A 654 29.18 17.78 2.85
C ARG A 654 29.02 18.05 1.34
N GLY A 655 28.34 17.16 0.60
CA GLY A 655 27.95 17.38 -0.80
C GLY A 655 26.73 18.27 -0.99
N ARG A 656 25.95 18.53 0.07
CA ARG A 656 24.72 19.34 0.08
C ARG A 656 24.96 20.78 0.58
N THR A 657 24.00 21.66 0.32
CA THR A 657 24.05 23.09 0.65
C THR A 657 23.71 23.39 2.11
N ALA A 658 22.93 22.53 2.77
CA ALA A 658 22.51 22.72 4.15
C ALA A 658 23.66 22.34 5.09
N PHE A 659 24.36 23.34 5.63
CA PHE A 659 25.37 23.18 6.67
C PHE A 659 25.22 24.29 7.69
N ASP A 660 25.00 23.93 8.95
CA ASP A 660 24.91 24.87 10.06
C ASP A 660 25.92 24.52 11.15
N ILE A 661 26.74 25.50 11.56
CA ILE A 661 27.80 25.29 12.56
C ILE A 661 27.21 25.01 13.96
N GLY A 662 25.99 25.46 14.24
CA GLY A 662 25.31 25.28 15.52
C GLY A 662 24.70 23.90 15.73
N PHE A 663 24.66 23.03 14.71
CA PHE A 663 24.18 21.66 14.85
C PHE A 663 25.24 20.77 15.52
N PRO A 664 24.87 19.86 16.44
CA PRO A 664 25.82 19.02 17.18
C PRO A 664 26.67 18.12 16.27
N SER A 665 27.85 17.73 16.75
CA SER A 665 28.64 16.67 16.11
C SER A 665 27.94 15.31 16.23
N ALA A 666 28.32 14.33 15.39
CA ALA A 666 27.71 13.00 15.43
C ALA A 666 27.87 12.34 16.81
N ARG A 667 29.02 12.55 17.47
CA ARG A 667 29.27 12.09 18.85
C ARG A 667 28.36 12.76 19.86
N GLN A 668 28.21 14.09 19.78
CA GLN A 668 27.35 14.85 20.70
C GLN A 668 25.87 14.50 20.54
N LEU A 669 25.40 14.29 19.30
CA LEU A 669 24.03 13.87 19.05
C LEU A 669 23.78 12.46 19.59
N TYR A 670 24.76 11.55 19.42
CA TYR A 670 24.70 10.21 19.98
C TYR A 670 24.70 10.23 21.51
N ALA A 671 25.57 11.02 22.14
CA ALA A 671 25.59 11.22 23.58
C ALA A 671 24.25 11.75 24.11
N ASN A 672 23.63 12.71 23.41
CA ASN A 672 22.31 13.21 23.77
C ASN A 672 21.26 12.09 23.76
N MET A 673 21.28 11.24 22.73
CA MET A 673 20.39 10.07 22.62
C MET A 673 20.65 9.03 23.72
N MET A 674 21.90 8.73 24.03
CA MET A 674 22.26 7.78 25.11
C MET A 674 21.89 8.32 26.49
N SER A 675 22.11 9.61 26.73
CA SER A 675 21.71 10.28 27.97
C SER A 675 20.19 10.28 28.17
N TRP A 676 19.42 10.49 27.09
CA TRP A 676 17.96 10.31 27.14
C TRP A 676 17.58 8.86 27.47
N TYR A 677 18.20 7.89 26.79
CA TYR A 677 17.91 6.47 26.98
C TYR A 677 18.22 6.00 28.41
N SER A 678 19.32 6.46 29.00
CA SER A 678 19.70 6.13 30.38
C SER A 678 18.75 6.71 31.43
N GLN A 679 18.08 7.83 31.13
CA GLN A 679 17.07 8.44 32.00
C GLN A 679 15.69 7.76 31.94
N LEU A 680 15.46 6.83 31.00
CA LEU A 680 14.21 6.08 30.90
C LEU A 680 14.06 5.07 32.05
N SER A 681 12.82 4.73 32.41
CA SER A 681 12.57 3.65 33.37
C SER A 681 12.99 2.28 32.79
N PRO A 682 13.31 1.26 33.61
CA PRO A 682 13.72 -0.05 33.11
C PRO A 682 12.70 -0.71 32.15
N HIS A 683 11.40 -0.47 32.39
CA HIS A 683 10.35 -0.92 31.48
C HIS A 683 10.36 -0.17 30.15
N ALA A 684 10.52 1.15 30.19
CA ALA A 684 10.61 1.98 28.98
C ALA A 684 11.89 1.69 28.18
N GLN A 685 13.01 1.37 28.83
CA GLN A 685 14.24 0.92 28.16
C GLN A 685 14.00 -0.38 27.37
N LYS A 686 13.44 -1.41 28.01
CA LYS A 686 13.09 -2.67 27.34
C LYS A 686 12.14 -2.45 26.15
N PHE A 687 11.12 -1.60 26.35
CA PHE A 687 10.20 -1.24 25.28
C PHE A 687 10.92 -0.56 24.12
N THR A 688 11.76 0.45 24.38
CA THR A 688 12.55 1.15 23.36
C THR A 688 13.52 0.20 22.64
N GLN A 689 14.17 -0.73 23.35
CA GLN A 689 15.01 -1.76 22.74
C GLN A 689 14.24 -2.59 21.73
N THR A 690 13.03 -3.04 22.08
CA THR A 690 12.18 -3.83 21.16
C THR A 690 11.62 -3.02 19.99
N GLN A 691 11.47 -1.71 20.14
CA GLN A 691 10.91 -0.82 19.11
C GLN A 691 11.96 -0.16 18.22
N MET A 692 13.25 -0.27 18.55
CA MET A 692 14.34 0.30 17.77
C MET A 692 14.29 -0.22 16.32
N PRO A 693 14.06 0.63 15.30
CA PRO A 693 14.03 0.16 13.92
C PRO A 693 15.45 0.03 13.37
N LYS A 694 15.71 -1.06 12.63
CA LYS A 694 16.99 -1.26 11.91
C LYS A 694 17.36 -0.07 11.02
N ALA A 695 16.36 0.57 10.40
CA ALA A 695 16.57 1.76 9.58
C ALA A 695 17.23 2.92 10.37
N LEU A 696 16.90 3.09 11.65
CA LEU A 696 17.52 4.12 12.49
C LEU A 696 18.98 3.74 12.81
N TYR A 697 19.25 2.47 13.12
CA TYR A 697 20.61 1.97 13.28
C TYR A 697 21.48 2.23 12.03
N ASP A 698 21.00 1.82 10.85
CA ASP A 698 21.70 2.06 9.57
C ASP A 698 21.91 3.56 9.31
N GLN A 699 20.94 4.39 9.68
CA GLN A 699 20.98 5.84 9.51
C GLN A 699 22.00 6.50 10.45
N ILE A 700 22.15 5.99 11.69
CA ILE A 700 23.16 6.44 12.65
C ILE A 700 24.55 6.10 12.15
N VAL A 701 24.78 4.83 11.77
CA VAL A 701 26.07 4.40 11.18
C VAL A 701 26.39 5.22 9.95
N ARG A 702 25.42 5.44 9.05
CA ARG A 702 25.58 6.31 7.88
C ARG A 702 26.00 7.72 8.26
N CYS A 703 25.45 8.31 9.32
CA CYS A 703 25.80 9.66 9.76
C CYS A 703 27.24 9.74 10.29
N PHE A 704 27.71 8.74 11.04
CA PHE A 704 29.12 8.62 11.42
C PHE A 704 30.04 8.43 10.21
N CYS A 705 29.62 7.63 9.23
CA CYS A 705 30.33 7.48 7.96
C CYS A 705 30.43 8.80 7.18
N LEU A 706 29.35 9.58 7.15
CA LEU A 706 29.31 10.88 6.47
C LEU A 706 30.14 11.95 7.18
N SER A 707 30.16 11.94 8.52
CA SER A 707 30.99 12.86 9.32
C SER A 707 32.49 12.55 9.23
N LYS A 708 32.86 11.42 8.61
CA LYS A 708 34.24 10.90 8.49
C LYS A 708 34.87 10.55 9.84
N ASP A 709 34.05 10.23 10.84
CA ASP A 709 34.52 9.92 12.19
C ASP A 709 34.68 8.41 12.39
N VAL A 710 35.88 7.89 12.09
CA VAL A 710 36.18 6.46 12.17
C VAL A 710 36.10 5.94 13.61
N SER A 711 36.65 6.68 14.58
CA SER A 711 36.61 6.30 15.99
C SER A 711 35.16 6.24 16.50
N GLY A 712 34.34 7.25 16.17
CA GLY A 712 32.92 7.26 16.53
C GLY A 712 32.13 6.15 15.85
N THR A 713 32.48 5.78 14.62
CA THR A 713 31.84 4.65 13.90
C THR A 713 32.06 3.33 14.64
N LEU A 714 33.30 3.04 15.07
CA LEU A 714 33.62 1.82 15.83
C LEU A 714 32.85 1.78 17.15
N VAL A 715 32.90 2.87 17.92
CA VAL A 715 32.19 2.98 19.20
C VAL A 715 30.67 2.84 19.01
N ALA A 716 30.10 3.44 17.97
CA ALA A 716 28.67 3.30 17.64
C ALA A 716 28.29 1.84 17.36
N LEU A 717 29.10 1.09 16.62
CA LEU A 717 28.81 -0.33 16.32
C LEU A 717 28.79 -1.19 17.58
N HIS A 718 29.81 -1.08 18.43
CA HIS A 718 29.88 -1.84 19.69
C HIS A 718 28.76 -1.44 20.66
N SER A 719 28.50 -0.13 20.78
CA SER A 719 27.48 0.38 21.69
C SER A 719 26.06 -0.01 21.28
N MET A 720 25.74 0.09 19.99
CA MET A 720 24.43 -0.30 19.47
C MET A 720 24.18 -1.79 19.62
N ARG A 721 25.23 -2.61 19.50
CA ARG A 721 25.10 -4.04 19.71
C ARG A 721 24.92 -4.41 21.17
N SER A 722 25.71 -3.83 22.07
CA SER A 722 25.61 -4.07 23.52
C SER A 722 24.26 -3.62 24.09
N ILE A 723 23.76 -2.46 23.67
CA ILE A 723 22.55 -1.85 24.24
C ILE A 723 21.27 -2.31 23.53
N PHE A 724 21.29 -2.45 22.20
CA PHE A 724 20.10 -2.71 21.38
C PHE A 724 20.13 -4.04 20.62
N GLY A 725 21.23 -4.80 20.69
CA GLY A 725 21.35 -6.12 20.03
C GLY A 725 21.54 -6.07 18.52
N PHE A 726 21.80 -4.90 17.91
CA PHE A 726 22.03 -4.82 16.46
C PHE A 726 23.39 -5.33 16.05
N THR A 727 23.41 -6.15 14.99
CA THR A 727 24.62 -6.66 14.35
C THR A 727 24.83 -5.99 12.99
N PRO A 728 26.08 -5.85 12.53
CA PRO A 728 26.40 -5.21 11.27
C PRO A 728 26.09 -6.15 10.10
N ASP A 729 25.20 -5.72 9.24
CA ASP A 729 24.85 -6.45 8.02
C ASP A 729 25.66 -5.96 6.82
N GLU A 730 25.47 -6.58 5.65
CA GLU A 730 26.12 -6.19 4.39
C GLU A 730 25.93 -4.69 4.07
N THR A 731 24.77 -4.12 4.41
CA THR A 731 24.49 -2.68 4.28
C THR A 731 25.45 -1.83 5.10
N THR A 732 25.70 -2.20 6.36
CA THR A 732 26.64 -1.51 7.24
C THR A 732 28.07 -1.65 6.75
N ALA A 733 28.47 -2.85 6.31
CA ALA A 733 29.79 -3.08 5.73
C ALA A 733 30.03 -2.18 4.51
N ARG A 734 29.06 -2.10 3.59
CA ARG A 734 29.12 -1.18 2.44
C ARG A 734 29.26 0.29 2.86
N LEU A 735 28.54 0.74 3.89
CA LEU A 735 28.64 2.12 4.39
C LEU A 735 30.04 2.43 4.90
N ILE A 736 30.64 1.49 5.62
CA ILE A 736 31.98 1.61 6.20
C ILE A 736 33.06 1.56 5.12
N VAL A 737 32.95 0.64 4.16
CA VAL A 737 33.83 0.59 2.99
C VAL A 737 33.82 1.93 2.25
N LEU A 738 32.63 2.51 2.04
CA LEU A 738 32.49 3.83 1.41
C LEU A 738 33.07 4.96 2.26
N GLN A 739 32.98 4.90 3.58
CA GLN A 739 33.61 5.86 4.49
C GLN A 739 35.13 5.83 4.33
N ILE A 740 35.74 4.64 4.39
CA ILE A 740 37.18 4.44 4.30
C ILE A 740 37.69 4.85 2.91
N ALA A 741 36.99 4.46 1.84
CA ALA A 741 37.36 4.86 0.48
C ALA A 741 37.33 6.39 0.27
N ARG A 742 36.46 7.11 1.00
CA ARG A 742 36.38 8.59 1.00
C ARG A 742 37.46 9.28 1.86
N LEU A 743 38.09 8.54 2.77
CA LEU A 743 39.23 9.02 3.57
C LEU A 743 40.54 8.92 2.78
N ALA A 744 40.65 7.95 1.87
CA ALA A 744 41.76 7.79 0.92
C ALA A 744 41.76 8.91 -0.15
N ALA A 745 42.13 10.11 0.29
CA ALA A 745 42.47 11.33 -0.44
C ALA A 745 41.75 11.59 -1.78
N VAL A 746 40.80 12.53 -1.75
CA VAL A 746 40.38 13.28 -2.95
C VAL A 746 41.17 14.60 -2.97
N PRO A 747 41.81 15.00 -4.10
CA PRO A 747 42.53 16.26 -4.20
C PRO A 747 41.65 17.46 -3.77
N ALA A 748 42.25 18.42 -3.05
CA ALA A 748 41.54 19.57 -2.48
C ALA A 748 40.77 20.41 -3.53
N ASP A 749 41.22 20.39 -4.78
CA ASP A 749 40.62 21.13 -5.91
C ASP A 749 39.45 20.41 -6.61
N THR A 750 38.94 19.31 -6.04
CA THR A 750 37.82 18.59 -6.67
C THR A 750 36.49 19.33 -6.48
N PRO A 751 35.78 19.68 -7.57
CA PRO A 751 34.54 20.44 -7.48
C PRO A 751 33.45 19.65 -6.75
N LYS A 752 32.64 20.33 -5.94
CA LYS A 752 31.56 19.75 -5.09
C LYS A 752 30.60 18.82 -5.85
N ARG A 753 30.41 19.02 -7.17
CA ARG A 753 29.58 18.15 -8.03
C ARG A 753 30.22 16.77 -8.28
N ARG A 754 31.54 16.68 -8.42
CA ARG A 754 32.28 15.40 -8.57
C ARG A 754 32.36 14.64 -7.24
N LEU A 755 32.34 15.33 -6.11
CA LEU A 755 32.29 14.71 -4.78
C LEU A 755 30.97 13.93 -4.53
N ARG A 756 29.88 14.29 -5.22
CA ARG A 756 28.57 13.61 -5.09
C ARG A 756 28.52 12.24 -5.78
N HIS A 757 29.36 12.04 -6.79
CA HIS A 757 29.44 10.80 -7.57
C HIS A 757 30.76 10.06 -7.29
N LEU A 758 31.27 10.10 -6.05
CA LEU A 758 32.59 9.56 -5.73
C LEU A 758 32.70 8.08 -6.13
N SER A 759 31.68 7.26 -5.87
CA SER A 759 31.66 5.82 -6.23
C SER A 759 31.75 5.54 -7.74
N SER A 760 31.53 6.54 -8.59
CA SER A 760 31.67 6.42 -10.05
C SER A 760 33.07 6.81 -10.55
N THR A 761 33.86 7.51 -9.75
CA THR A 761 35.21 7.91 -10.14
C THR A 761 36.14 6.69 -10.17
N PRO A 762 37.02 6.55 -11.17
CA PRO A 762 37.86 5.36 -11.31
C PRO A 762 38.74 5.12 -10.07
N ARG A 763 39.30 6.19 -9.50
CA ARG A 763 40.12 6.13 -8.27
C ARG A 763 39.32 5.70 -7.03
N SER A 764 38.05 6.12 -6.91
CA SER A 764 37.21 5.63 -5.82
C SER A 764 36.80 4.18 -6.01
N LYS A 765 36.58 3.71 -7.25
CA LYS A 765 36.32 2.29 -7.51
C LYS A 765 37.53 1.43 -7.11
N GLU A 766 38.73 1.91 -7.42
CA GLU A 766 39.98 1.28 -6.99
C GLU A 766 40.12 1.26 -5.46
N ASN A 767 39.91 2.41 -4.80
CA ASN A 767 39.94 2.48 -3.33
C ASN A 767 38.88 1.57 -2.69
N ILE A 768 37.67 1.52 -3.25
CA ILE A 768 36.61 0.60 -2.79
C ILE A 768 37.10 -0.85 -2.94
N GLY A 769 37.64 -1.22 -4.10
CA GLY A 769 38.20 -2.55 -4.35
C GLY A 769 39.36 -2.94 -3.43
N GLN A 770 40.22 -1.99 -3.08
CA GLN A 770 41.30 -2.23 -2.11
C GLN A 770 40.74 -2.47 -0.71
N VAL A 771 39.77 -1.67 -0.27
CA VAL A 771 39.14 -1.82 1.05
C VAL A 771 38.31 -3.11 1.13
N THR A 772 37.60 -3.49 0.07
CA THR A 772 36.85 -4.77 0.05
C THR A 772 37.79 -5.96 0.13
N ARG A 773 38.91 -5.95 -0.61
CA ARG A 773 39.95 -6.99 -0.51
C ARG A 773 40.53 -7.08 0.90
N LEU A 774 40.78 -5.94 1.56
CA LEU A 774 41.26 -5.94 2.95
C LEU A 774 40.21 -6.53 3.91
N LEU A 775 38.93 -6.23 3.70
CA LEU A 775 37.85 -6.79 4.49
C LEU A 775 37.73 -8.32 4.29
N GLU A 776 37.85 -8.79 3.05
CA GLU A 776 37.87 -10.22 2.70
C GLU A 776 39.05 -10.93 3.36
N LEU A 777 40.27 -10.39 3.27
CA LEU A 777 41.46 -10.97 3.89
C LEU A 777 41.37 -11.03 5.42
N LEU A 778 40.79 -10.01 6.07
CA LEU A 778 40.53 -10.04 7.51
C LEU A 778 39.46 -11.08 7.86
N GLY A 779 38.44 -11.22 7.01
CA GLY A 779 37.42 -12.25 7.13
C GLY A 779 38.00 -13.66 6.98
N GLU A 780 38.87 -13.91 6.02
CA GLU A 780 39.52 -15.23 5.83
C GLU A 780 40.43 -15.59 7.01
N ARG A 781 41.23 -14.63 7.49
CA ARG A 781 42.14 -14.86 8.62
C ARG A 781 41.39 -15.20 9.91
N LYS A 782 40.32 -14.47 10.21
CA LYS A 782 39.51 -14.77 11.39
C LYS A 782 38.74 -16.08 11.22
N ALA A 783 38.36 -16.46 10.00
CA ALA A 783 37.73 -17.75 9.73
C ALA A 783 38.71 -18.90 9.97
N GLU A 784 39.97 -18.73 9.57
CA GLU A 784 41.03 -19.70 9.84
C GLU A 784 41.34 -19.81 11.33
N ALA A 785 41.35 -18.70 12.07
CA ALA A 785 41.50 -18.72 13.53
C ALA A 785 40.38 -19.50 14.23
N LEU A 786 39.14 -19.39 13.75
CA LEU A 786 38.01 -20.20 14.23
C LEU A 786 38.16 -21.68 13.85
N ARG A 787 38.63 -21.97 12.64
CA ARG A 787 38.88 -23.34 12.16
C ARG A 787 39.95 -24.05 13.00
N VAL A 788 41.00 -23.32 13.40
CA VAL A 788 42.04 -23.82 14.33
C VAL A 788 41.46 -24.15 15.71
N GLN A 789 40.41 -23.44 16.13
CA GLN A 789 39.68 -23.74 17.37
C GLN A 789 38.61 -24.84 17.20
N GLY A 790 38.49 -25.42 15.99
CA GLY A 790 37.57 -26.52 15.70
C GLY A 790 36.11 -26.10 15.44
N LEU A 791 35.85 -24.82 15.18
CA LEU A 791 34.51 -24.28 14.89
C LEU A 791 34.42 -23.77 13.46
N SER A 792 33.33 -24.07 12.74
CA SER A 792 33.09 -23.52 11.41
C SER A 792 32.13 -22.33 11.44
N LEU A 793 32.31 -21.37 10.52
CA LEU A 793 31.45 -20.18 10.41
C LEU A 793 29.97 -20.52 10.21
N ASN A 794 29.66 -21.64 9.57
CA ASN A 794 28.28 -22.05 9.29
C ASN A 794 27.58 -22.62 10.53
N GLU A 795 28.33 -23.22 11.45
CA GLU A 795 27.84 -23.83 12.70
C GLU A 795 27.63 -22.82 13.83
N LEU A 796 28.17 -21.61 13.70
CA LEU A 796 27.99 -20.54 14.70
C LEU A 796 26.52 -20.10 14.80
N ASP A 797 26.09 -19.82 16.03
CA ASP A 797 24.79 -19.21 16.32
C ASP A 797 24.71 -17.81 15.66
N PRO A 798 23.52 -17.34 15.24
CA PRO A 798 23.36 -15.99 14.69
C PRO A 798 23.97 -14.88 15.56
N HIS A 799 23.95 -15.02 16.89
CA HIS A 799 24.57 -14.04 17.78
C HIS A 799 26.10 -14.03 17.67
N GLU A 800 26.71 -15.21 17.53
CA GLU A 800 28.15 -15.40 17.38
C GLU A 800 28.62 -14.98 15.98
N LYS A 801 27.82 -15.23 14.94
CA LYS A 801 28.05 -14.68 13.59
C LYS A 801 28.06 -13.16 13.60
N GLY A 802 27.13 -12.55 14.34
CA GLY A 802 27.11 -11.11 14.55
C GLY A 802 28.33 -10.58 15.32
N GLN A 803 28.82 -11.32 16.32
CA GLN A 803 30.09 -11.02 17.00
C GLN A 803 31.23 -10.95 16.01
N TYR A 804 31.35 -12.02 15.25
CA TYR A 804 32.40 -12.19 14.27
C TYR A 804 32.45 -11.04 13.27
N GLN A 805 31.31 -10.66 12.70
CA GLN A 805 31.21 -9.56 11.74
C GLN A 805 31.63 -8.21 12.35
N ILE A 806 31.21 -7.91 13.59
CA ILE A 806 31.65 -6.69 14.30
C ILE A 806 33.16 -6.69 14.45
N GLU A 807 33.73 -7.82 14.86
CA GLU A 807 35.16 -7.88 15.12
C GLU A 807 36.01 -7.77 13.84
N VAL A 808 35.55 -8.30 12.69
CA VAL A 808 36.22 -8.12 11.40
C VAL A 808 36.21 -6.63 11.01
N ILE A 809 35.05 -5.98 11.11
CA ILE A 809 34.89 -4.56 10.81
C ILE A 809 35.69 -3.69 11.79
N ALA A 810 35.73 -4.05 13.07
CA ALA A 810 36.48 -3.32 14.09
C ALA A 810 37.99 -3.43 13.85
N SER A 811 38.51 -4.59 13.45
CA SER A 811 39.91 -4.75 13.02
C SER A 811 40.22 -3.85 11.82
N LEU A 812 39.34 -3.81 10.81
CA LEU A 812 39.50 -2.92 9.65
C LEU A 812 39.56 -1.44 10.07
N LEU A 813 38.64 -0.98 10.93
CA LEU A 813 38.61 0.41 11.39
C LEU A 813 39.84 0.78 12.22
N ARG A 814 40.34 -0.13 13.05
CA ARG A 814 41.59 0.08 13.81
C ARG A 814 42.81 0.20 12.89
N ILE A 815 42.91 -0.63 11.84
CA ILE A 815 43.98 -0.55 10.82
C ILE A 815 43.92 0.78 10.06
N VAL A 816 42.71 1.24 9.73
CA VAL A 816 42.53 2.54 9.06
C VAL A 816 42.96 3.69 9.98
N LEU A 817 42.58 3.66 11.26
CA LEU A 817 42.97 4.71 12.23
C LEU A 817 44.48 4.82 12.41
N SER A 818 45.19 3.71 12.53
CA SER A 818 46.65 3.72 12.64
C SER A 818 47.32 4.21 11.35
N ARG A 819 46.75 3.91 10.17
CA ARG A 819 47.27 4.41 8.88
C ARG A 819 46.98 5.88 8.61
N THR A 820 45.78 6.37 8.90
CA THR A 820 45.38 7.74 8.56
C THR A 820 46.13 8.78 9.40
N ASP A 821 46.39 8.45 10.67
CA ASP A 821 46.96 9.39 11.64
C ASP A 821 48.37 8.97 12.10
N SER A 822 48.97 7.92 11.52
CA SER A 822 50.29 7.38 11.89
C SER A 822 50.43 7.10 13.40
N LEU A 823 49.36 6.59 14.01
CA LEU A 823 49.25 6.37 15.46
C LEU A 823 49.73 4.98 15.85
N SER A 824 50.34 4.86 17.04
CA SER A 824 50.64 3.56 17.63
C SER A 824 49.36 2.84 18.07
N PRO A 825 49.34 1.49 18.15
CA PRO A 825 48.15 0.75 18.60
C PRO A 825 47.62 1.22 19.97
N ALA A 826 48.51 1.60 20.90
CA ALA A 826 48.11 2.15 22.20
C ALA A 826 47.41 3.52 22.10
N GLN A 827 47.88 4.40 21.20
CA GLN A 827 47.26 5.70 20.96
C GLN A 827 45.90 5.57 20.25
N VAL A 828 45.73 4.55 19.40
CA VAL A 828 44.43 4.23 18.79
C VAL A 828 43.41 3.88 19.88
N GLU A 829 43.76 3.02 20.83
CA GLU A 829 42.85 2.65 21.94
C GLU A 829 42.56 3.85 22.87
N GLU A 830 43.54 4.69 23.20
CA GLU A 830 43.30 5.91 23.99
C GLU A 830 42.28 6.83 23.30
N ARG A 831 42.38 6.97 21.97
CA ARG A 831 41.45 7.76 21.18
C ARG A 831 40.06 7.14 21.12
N LEU A 832 39.96 5.81 21.09
CA LEU A 832 38.68 5.10 21.16
C LEU A 832 38.01 5.28 22.52
N VAL A 833 38.76 5.20 23.62
CA VAL A 833 38.25 5.47 24.97
C VAL A 833 37.75 6.91 25.09
N LYS A 834 38.50 7.88 24.55
CA LYS A 834 38.07 9.28 24.51
C LYS A 834 36.79 9.45 23.69
N ALA A 835 36.69 8.81 22.53
CA ALA A 835 35.48 8.84 21.72
C ALA A 835 34.27 8.21 22.43
N ALA A 836 34.47 7.12 23.17
CA ALA A 836 33.44 6.48 23.99
C ALA A 836 32.95 7.38 25.12
N ALA A 837 33.86 8.13 25.77
CA ALA A 837 33.50 9.13 26.77
C ALA A 837 32.69 10.30 26.17
N GLU A 838 33.10 10.82 25.00
CA GLU A 838 32.37 11.87 24.28
C GLU A 838 30.97 11.44 23.80
N MET A 839 30.75 10.13 23.63
CA MET A 839 29.49 9.52 23.20
C MET A 839 28.61 9.02 24.36
N ASP A 840 29.00 9.29 25.62
CA ASP A 840 28.31 8.86 26.85
C ASP A 840 28.17 7.33 26.99
N VAL A 841 29.19 6.59 26.51
CA VAL A 841 29.22 5.12 26.46
C VAL A 841 30.56 4.54 26.93
N ALA A 842 31.15 5.11 27.97
CA ALA A 842 32.49 4.74 28.45
C ALA A 842 32.62 3.31 29.01
N GLN A 843 31.50 2.65 29.34
CA GLN A 843 31.49 1.32 29.98
C GLN A 843 31.46 0.15 28.96
N ILE A 844 31.55 0.43 27.66
CA ILE A 844 31.32 -0.57 26.62
C ILE A 844 32.63 -1.25 26.22
N ASP A 845 32.57 -2.57 26.10
CA ASP A 845 33.69 -3.36 25.57
C ASP A 845 33.84 -3.14 24.06
N LEU A 846 34.96 -2.52 23.68
CA LEU A 846 35.34 -2.26 22.28
C LEU A 846 36.07 -3.46 21.65
N GLY A 847 36.19 -4.57 22.36
CA GLY A 847 36.91 -5.77 21.93
C GLY A 847 38.42 -5.64 22.06
N LEU A 848 39.11 -6.71 21.67
CA LEU A 848 40.57 -6.81 21.79
C LEU A 848 41.28 -5.80 20.88
N PRO A 849 42.40 -5.19 21.34
CA PRO A 849 43.26 -4.36 20.50
C PRO A 849 43.89 -5.20 19.37
N LEU A 850 44.39 -4.54 18.32
CA LEU A 850 45.03 -5.20 17.18
C LEU A 850 46.13 -6.16 17.67
N GLY A 851 46.02 -7.44 17.30
CA GLY A 851 47.04 -8.45 17.59
C GLY A 851 48.35 -8.18 16.85
N VAL A 852 49.43 -8.80 17.30
CA VAL A 852 50.77 -8.68 16.70
C VAL A 852 50.76 -9.05 15.20
N ASP A 853 49.93 -9.99 14.78
CA ASP A 853 49.84 -10.40 13.37
C ASP A 853 48.92 -9.51 12.50
N ASP A 854 47.90 -8.89 13.08
CA ASP A 854 47.06 -7.89 12.39
C ASP A 854 47.80 -6.57 12.21
N SER A 855 48.73 -6.26 13.13
CA SER A 855 49.61 -5.11 13.01
C SER A 855 50.60 -5.23 11.84
N LYS A 856 50.86 -6.43 11.31
CA LYS A 856 51.69 -6.65 10.12
C LYS A 856 50.99 -6.32 8.79
N LEU A 857 49.68 -6.08 8.83
CA LEU A 857 48.92 -5.54 7.69
C LEU A 857 48.98 -4.01 7.62
N LEU A 858 49.63 -3.35 8.59
CA LEU A 858 50.00 -1.93 8.53
C LEU A 858 51.09 -1.73 7.49
#